data_AF-A0A8J7ZH89-F1
#
_entry.id   AF-A0A8J7ZH89-F1
#
_cell.length_a   1.000
_cell.length_b   1.000
_cell.length_c   1.000
_cell.angle_alpha   90.00
_cell.angle_beta   90.00
_cell.angle_gamma   90.00
#
_symmetry.space_group_name_H-M   'P 1'
#
loop_
_entity.id
_entity.type
_entity.pdbx_description
1 polymer ?
#
loop_
_entity_poly.entity_id
_entity_poly.type
_entity_poly.pdbx_seq_one_letter_code
_entity_poly.pdbx_strand_id
1 'polypeptide(L)'
;MRCIKNKTVLFAILLLSILLTNSLYFDVKADSDQNGLLEIQWTAWTRGTIDSSPIFADLNFDNDREVIIGSNDGYMYCFGSNGTKKWQYLTNGHIRSSPAIADICLDSNLEVIFGSDDGYVYCLNINGSLIWKFQALEKIDSSPVIADINNDSYLDILACSWDGFVYCIDNNGTLQWSFETESWIRSTPSVGDINDDGICEIIVGAGDKYIYCLNEDGSLVWKYEARDVIYSSPCIANVDTDDNTLETLVAVSNGDILCIDYDGYLIWEFKCDGGISSSLAISDLDFDGSLEIVVPSWDSYLYCLDSNGNLKWKFKTNSNIYSSAIICDLIFNHNQEIVICTDIIYVVNSDGYLIEQFDEYESIIFFYSTPCVGRFDDSDEFELLIGSSSGSLICFEILNTEYMQSCTWNSFRGNIYNNGRIDSDSDLIDDFTEKYFKTDRLNPDTDLDDVLDGEEVIFYNTDNLNPDSDNDSLYDGYEIKHGLDPTDSYDKNHDNDEDGLTNIQELLYDTNPNNPDTDNDNLSDFTELFVYFTNATYFDTDNDTMSDGYEVEFNLNPLVNDAMLDYDNDKLNNSEESIFGSDPFDFDTDNDLIGDFKEVRYVLTNPTLIDSDFDGLNDWDEYLYYETSPIISDSDIDGLLDGLEYLTYGTDPLNNDSDFDGMSDGFEITYNLNPFLNDSFLDLDFDELSNIEEFNYNTNPRLNDTDQDNLNDKTELLFTLTNPNSNDSDFDNIGDYEEIYVYFTDPLIIDTDNDTISDYNEIFVYQTNPILT
;
A
#
# COMPACT_ATOMS: atom_id res chain seq x y z
N MET A 1 -39.14 4.55 46.91
CA MET A 1 -40.10 3.79 47.75
C MET A 1 -41.37 3.59 46.92
N ARG A 2 -41.70 2.33 46.54
CA ARG A 2 -42.85 1.84 45.72
C ARG A 2 -42.93 2.34 44.25
N CYS A 3 -42.65 1.53 43.24
CA CYS A 3 -43.38 0.33 42.72
C CYS A 3 -44.57 0.71 41.81
N ILE A 4 -44.54 0.28 40.54
CA ILE A 4 -45.51 -0.58 39.82
C ILE A 4 -44.91 -0.85 38.41
N LYS A 5 -44.47 -2.05 38.03
CA LYS A 5 -45.17 -3.30 37.64
C LYS A 5 -45.92 -3.27 36.28
N ASN A 6 -45.39 -4.12 35.40
CA ASN A 6 -46.07 -5.03 34.46
C ASN A 6 -46.70 -4.44 33.20
N LYS A 7 -46.31 -4.98 32.04
CA LYS A 7 -47.04 -6.13 31.44
C LYS A 7 -46.38 -6.72 30.17
N THR A 8 -46.21 -8.06 30.21
CA THR A 8 -46.33 -9.05 29.10
C THR A 8 -45.23 -9.03 28.03
N VAL A 9 -44.25 -9.95 27.98
CA VAL A 9 -44.26 -11.42 27.80
C VAL A 9 -44.53 -11.84 26.34
N LEU A 10 -43.46 -12.39 25.74
CA LEU A 10 -43.35 -13.35 24.63
C LEU A 10 -43.63 -12.88 23.19
N PHE A 11 -42.76 -13.40 22.29
CA PHE A 11 -42.50 -13.04 20.89
C PHE A 11 -41.63 -11.77 20.77
N ALA A 12 -40.36 -11.78 20.38
CA ALA A 12 -39.67 -12.67 19.47
C ALA A 12 -38.22 -12.89 19.93
N ILE A 13 -37.96 -14.09 20.47
CA ILE A 13 -36.70 -14.78 20.19
C ILE A 13 -36.90 -15.34 18.79
N LEU A 14 -36.60 -14.54 17.76
CA LEU A 14 -36.40 -14.90 16.34
C LEU A 14 -36.45 -13.59 15.55
N LEU A 15 -35.37 -12.82 15.58
CA LEU A 15 -34.83 -12.01 14.48
C LEU A 15 -33.59 -11.28 15.04
N LEU A 16 -32.71 -12.05 15.69
CA LEU A 16 -31.36 -11.64 16.04
C LEU A 16 -30.44 -12.38 15.07
N SER A 17 -30.62 -12.06 13.80
CA SER A 17 -29.79 -12.51 12.68
C SER A 17 -30.21 -11.63 11.51
N ILE A 18 -29.24 -10.95 10.91
CA ILE A 18 -29.31 -10.07 9.73
C ILE A 18 -29.21 -8.57 10.11
N LEU A 19 -28.10 -7.98 9.67
CA LEU A 19 -27.67 -6.57 9.68
C LEU A 19 -26.89 -6.07 10.90
N LEU A 20 -25.71 -6.66 11.10
CA LEU A 20 -24.50 -5.91 11.50
C LEU A 20 -23.42 -6.26 10.48
N THR A 21 -23.42 -5.52 9.37
CA THR A 21 -22.27 -5.35 8.47
C THR A 21 -22.22 -3.86 8.13
N ASN A 22 -21.00 -3.35 8.09
CA ASN A 22 -20.53 -2.01 7.74
C ASN A 22 -20.34 -1.11 8.98
N SER A 23 -19.15 -1.05 9.58
CA SER A 23 -17.89 -0.41 9.12
C SER A 23 -18.03 1.10 9.02
N LEU A 24 -17.56 1.83 10.03
CA LEU A 24 -17.13 3.22 9.91
C LEU A 24 -15.79 3.35 10.64
N TYR A 25 -14.75 3.48 9.81
CA TYR A 25 -13.44 4.04 10.11
C TYR A 25 -13.61 5.44 10.72
N PHE A 26 -12.79 5.77 11.73
CA PHE A 26 -12.53 7.15 12.12
C PHE A 26 -11.03 7.37 11.96
N ASP A 27 -10.69 8.24 11.00
CA ASP A 27 -9.38 8.83 10.82
C ASP A 27 -9.27 10.03 11.77
N VAL A 28 -8.17 10.10 12.53
CA VAL A 28 -7.90 11.20 13.47
C VAL A 28 -6.49 11.71 13.16
N LYS A 29 -6.40 12.79 12.37
CA LYS A 29 -5.18 13.59 12.28
C LYS A 29 -5.08 14.51 13.50
N ALA A 30 -4.07 14.25 14.33
CA ALA A 30 -3.66 15.13 15.42
C ALA A 30 -2.64 16.16 14.89
N ASP A 31 -2.95 17.43 15.12
CA ASP A 31 -2.11 18.58 14.80
C ASP A 31 -0.94 18.67 15.81
N SER A 32 0.27 18.25 15.42
CA SER A 32 1.49 18.54 16.20
C SER A 32 2.73 18.73 15.32
N ASP A 33 3.35 19.91 15.43
CA ASP A 33 4.54 20.38 14.69
C ASP A 33 5.87 19.63 15.02
N GLN A 34 5.86 18.30 15.03
CA GLN A 34 7.07 17.47 14.94
C GLN A 34 6.78 16.29 14.01
N ASN A 35 7.29 16.30 12.78
CA ASN A 35 7.22 15.13 11.89
C ASN A 35 7.98 13.97 12.58
N GLY A 36 7.25 13.07 13.24
CA GLY A 36 7.78 11.80 13.74
C GLY A 36 8.12 10.87 12.58
N LEU A 37 8.85 9.78 12.86
CA LEU A 37 9.17 8.74 11.88
C LEU A 37 7.95 7.90 11.49
N LEU A 38 6.96 7.80 12.38
CA LEU A 38 5.77 6.97 12.20
C LEU A 38 4.51 7.86 12.16
N GLU A 39 3.71 7.72 11.10
CA GLU A 39 2.36 8.29 10.99
C GLU A 39 1.31 7.17 10.92
N ILE A 40 0.18 7.27 11.63
CA ILE A 40 -0.86 6.24 11.53
C ILE A 40 -1.55 6.37 10.17
N GLN A 41 -1.39 5.36 9.33
CA GLN A 41 -2.05 5.28 8.03
C GLN A 41 -3.50 4.79 8.19
N TRP A 42 -3.68 3.72 8.98
CA TRP A 42 -5.01 3.20 9.29
C TRP A 42 -5.04 2.31 10.54
N THR A 43 -6.24 2.09 11.07
CA THR A 43 -6.48 1.16 12.19
C THR A 43 -7.67 0.24 11.90
N ALA A 44 -7.43 -1.06 11.96
CA ALA A 44 -8.45 -2.10 11.90
C ALA A 44 -8.71 -2.70 13.30
N TRP A 45 -9.88 -3.33 13.47
CA TRP A 45 -10.32 -3.82 14.78
C TRP A 45 -10.76 -5.27 14.74
N THR A 46 -10.19 -6.06 15.65
CA THR A 46 -10.69 -7.36 16.08
C THR A 46 -11.45 -7.21 17.40
N ARG A 47 -12.18 -8.24 17.84
CA ARG A 47 -12.99 -8.18 19.08
C ARG A 47 -12.27 -8.75 20.30
N GLY A 48 -11.03 -9.19 20.13
CA GLY A 48 -10.21 -9.77 21.17
C GLY A 48 -8.76 -9.33 21.01
N THR A 49 -7.96 -9.55 22.05
CA THR A 49 -6.52 -9.25 22.03
C THR A 49 -5.82 -9.93 20.85
N ILE A 50 -4.90 -9.21 20.19
CA ILE A 50 -4.04 -9.73 19.14
C ILE A 50 -2.70 -10.14 19.77
N ASP A 51 -2.53 -11.44 20.02
CA ASP A 51 -1.26 -12.03 20.44
C ASP A 51 -0.47 -12.61 19.25
N SER A 52 -1.19 -12.89 18.15
CA SER A 52 -0.64 -13.33 16.86
C SER A 52 0.23 -12.22 16.26
N SER A 53 1.32 -12.57 15.58
CA SER A 53 2.10 -11.59 14.82
C SER A 53 1.52 -11.48 13.41
N PRO A 54 1.27 -10.27 12.89
CA PRO A 54 0.78 -10.08 11.53
C PRO A 54 1.80 -10.58 10.50
N ILE A 55 1.29 -11.15 9.41
CA ILE A 55 2.04 -11.47 8.19
C ILE A 55 1.33 -10.81 7.01
N PHE A 56 2.06 -10.54 5.94
CA PHE A 56 1.48 -10.03 4.70
C PHE A 56 1.99 -10.81 3.51
N ALA A 57 1.16 -10.90 2.48
CA ALA A 57 1.47 -11.49 1.18
C ALA A 57 0.47 -10.93 0.15
N ASP A 58 0.91 -10.78 -1.09
CA ASP A 58 -0.04 -10.62 -2.21
C ASP A 58 -0.68 -11.98 -2.45
N LEU A 59 -1.89 -12.18 -1.93
CA LEU A 59 -2.55 -13.47 -2.05
C LEU A 59 -3.17 -13.65 -3.43
N ASN A 60 -3.61 -12.57 -4.08
CA ASN A 60 -4.39 -12.59 -5.32
C ASN A 60 -3.65 -12.09 -6.57
N PHE A 61 -2.35 -11.84 -6.46
CA PHE A 61 -1.46 -11.42 -7.53
C PHE A 61 -1.94 -10.11 -8.19
N ASP A 62 -2.44 -9.17 -7.39
CA ASP A 62 -2.85 -7.84 -7.82
C ASP A 62 -1.86 -6.74 -7.46
N ASN A 63 -0.68 -7.11 -6.95
CA ASN A 63 0.38 -6.24 -6.46
C ASN A 63 0.05 -5.52 -5.12
N ASP A 64 -1.12 -5.80 -4.53
CA ASP A 64 -1.65 -5.16 -3.32
C ASP A 64 -1.63 -6.19 -2.16
N ARG A 65 -0.71 -6.07 -1.20
CA ARG A 65 -0.49 -7.14 -0.21
C ARG A 65 -1.56 -7.18 0.88
N GLU A 66 -2.14 -8.35 1.12
CA GLU A 66 -3.05 -8.54 2.25
C GLU A 66 -2.36 -8.85 3.56
N VAL A 67 -2.94 -8.37 4.65
CA VAL A 67 -2.52 -8.63 6.02
C VAL A 67 -3.35 -9.76 6.63
N ILE A 68 -2.68 -10.82 7.07
CA ILE A 68 -3.29 -11.94 7.78
C ILE A 68 -2.94 -11.91 9.27
N ILE A 69 -3.95 -12.03 10.12
CA ILE A 69 -3.78 -11.93 11.57
C ILE A 69 -4.79 -12.76 12.38
N GLY A 70 -4.31 -13.45 13.41
CA GLY A 70 -5.13 -14.17 14.39
C GLY A 70 -5.54 -13.32 15.59
N SER A 71 -6.74 -13.54 16.13
CA SER A 71 -7.21 -12.87 17.37
C SER A 71 -7.70 -13.84 18.44
N ASN A 72 -7.62 -13.40 19.69
CA ASN A 72 -8.21 -14.09 20.84
C ASN A 72 -9.75 -14.10 20.83
N ASP A 73 -10.42 -13.46 19.86
CA ASP A 73 -11.86 -13.67 19.64
C ASP A 73 -12.17 -14.97 18.86
N GLY A 74 -11.13 -15.66 18.40
CA GLY A 74 -11.20 -16.92 17.68
C GLY A 74 -11.32 -16.81 16.17
N TYR A 75 -11.22 -15.60 15.61
CA TYR A 75 -11.18 -15.39 14.17
C TYR A 75 -9.75 -15.24 13.65
N MET A 76 -9.50 -15.86 12.50
CA MET A 76 -8.40 -15.50 11.60
C MET A 76 -8.94 -14.45 10.63
N TYR A 77 -8.25 -13.33 10.50
CA TYR A 77 -8.67 -12.20 9.68
C TYR A 77 -7.74 -12.02 8.48
N CYS A 78 -8.32 -11.52 7.40
CA CYS A 78 -7.60 -10.96 6.27
C CYS A 78 -8.08 -9.52 6.04
N PHE A 79 -7.14 -8.59 6.02
CA PHE A 79 -7.34 -7.19 5.68
C PHE A 79 -6.59 -6.88 4.39
N GLY A 80 -7.13 -6.00 3.56
CA GLY A 80 -6.38 -5.42 2.43
C GLY A 80 -5.34 -4.42 2.93
N SER A 81 -4.50 -3.95 2.01
CA SER A 81 -3.44 -2.94 2.23
C SER A 81 -3.96 -1.67 2.92
N ASN A 82 -5.20 -1.26 2.62
CA ASN A 82 -5.89 -0.13 3.25
C ASN A 82 -6.62 -0.42 4.58
N GLY A 83 -6.45 -1.62 5.16
CA GLY A 83 -7.10 -2.05 6.41
C GLY A 83 -8.57 -2.46 6.28
N THR A 84 -9.12 -2.54 5.06
CA THR A 84 -10.47 -3.07 4.84
C THR A 84 -10.50 -4.59 5.01
N LYS A 85 -11.48 -5.13 5.74
CA LYS A 85 -11.57 -6.58 5.95
C LYS A 85 -12.05 -7.31 4.68
N LYS A 86 -11.17 -8.10 4.05
CA LYS A 86 -11.52 -8.97 2.91
C LYS A 86 -12.28 -10.22 3.37
N TRP A 87 -11.77 -10.96 4.35
CA TRP A 87 -12.45 -12.14 4.92
C TRP A 87 -12.12 -12.41 6.39
N GLN A 88 -12.87 -13.35 7.00
CA GLN A 88 -12.57 -13.87 8.34
C GLN A 88 -13.00 -15.35 8.48
N TYR A 89 -12.26 -16.15 9.24
CA TYR A 89 -12.57 -17.56 9.52
C TYR A 89 -12.69 -17.83 11.02
N LEU A 90 -13.80 -18.42 11.45
CA LEU A 90 -14.08 -18.70 12.87
C LEU A 90 -13.59 -20.08 13.31
N THR A 91 -12.75 -20.11 14.35
CA THR A 91 -12.40 -21.32 15.11
C THR A 91 -13.18 -21.40 16.43
N ASN A 92 -13.04 -22.50 17.19
CA ASN A 92 -13.72 -22.66 18.49
C ASN A 92 -12.84 -22.29 19.69
N GLY A 93 -11.69 -21.65 19.45
CA GLY A 93 -10.71 -21.27 20.46
C GLY A 93 -10.00 -19.98 20.05
N HIS A 94 -9.17 -19.43 20.92
CA HIS A 94 -8.35 -18.27 20.59
C HIS A 94 -7.31 -18.61 19.51
N ILE A 95 -6.96 -17.63 18.67
CA ILE A 95 -5.87 -17.77 17.71
C ILE A 95 -4.72 -16.88 18.16
N ARG A 96 -3.78 -17.51 18.88
CA ARG A 96 -2.52 -16.89 19.36
C ARG A 96 -1.34 -17.20 18.46
N SER A 97 -1.44 -18.31 17.72
CA SER A 97 -0.53 -18.69 16.64
C SER A 97 -0.41 -17.53 15.66
N SER A 98 0.82 -17.21 15.25
CA SER A 98 1.02 -16.41 14.04
C SER A 98 0.69 -17.30 12.83
N PRO A 99 0.07 -16.76 11.78
CA PRO A 99 -0.13 -17.49 10.51
C PRO A 99 1.22 -17.73 9.79
N ALA A 100 1.26 -18.77 8.96
CA ALA A 100 2.29 -19.01 7.96
C ALA A 100 1.62 -19.11 6.58
N ILE A 101 2.31 -18.60 5.55
CA ILE A 101 1.78 -18.53 4.18
C ILE A 101 2.79 -19.17 3.23
N ALA A 102 2.31 -20.07 2.38
CA ALA A 102 3.08 -20.69 1.28
C ALA A 102 2.13 -21.38 0.30
N ASP A 103 2.58 -21.60 -0.94
CA ASP A 103 1.93 -22.53 -1.87
C ASP A 103 2.33 -23.97 -1.50
N ILE A 104 1.57 -24.58 -0.59
CA ILE A 104 1.83 -25.97 -0.15
C ILE A 104 1.25 -27.00 -1.14
N CYS A 105 0.33 -26.56 -1.99
CA CYS A 105 -0.33 -27.41 -2.99
C CYS A 105 0.45 -27.51 -4.30
N LEU A 106 1.43 -26.62 -4.53
CA LEU A 106 2.16 -26.43 -5.79
C LEU A 106 1.20 -26.16 -6.95
N ASP A 107 0.21 -25.29 -6.71
CA ASP A 107 -0.81 -24.89 -7.70
C ASP A 107 -0.82 -23.39 -8.01
N SER A 108 0.24 -22.69 -7.59
CA SER A 108 0.44 -21.25 -7.73
C SER A 108 -0.59 -20.41 -6.95
N ASN A 109 -1.27 -20.99 -5.96
CA ASN A 109 -2.09 -20.22 -5.02
C ASN A 109 -1.53 -20.36 -3.61
N LEU A 110 -1.50 -19.25 -2.87
CA LEU A 110 -1.03 -19.26 -1.49
C LEU A 110 -2.08 -19.83 -0.53
N GLU A 111 -1.63 -20.65 0.41
CA GLU A 111 -2.41 -21.13 1.54
C GLU A 111 -2.03 -20.44 2.85
N VAL A 112 -3.02 -20.25 3.71
CA VAL A 112 -2.84 -19.71 5.07
C VAL A 112 -2.96 -20.84 6.09
N ILE A 113 -1.88 -21.10 6.83
CA ILE A 113 -1.81 -22.15 7.85
C ILE A 113 -1.65 -21.54 9.25
N PHE A 114 -2.40 -22.04 10.24
CA PHE A 114 -2.32 -21.54 11.62
C PHE A 114 -2.84 -22.54 12.66
N GLY A 115 -2.38 -22.38 13.90
CA GLY A 115 -2.87 -23.09 15.08
C GLY A 115 -3.97 -22.35 15.84
N SER A 116 -4.82 -23.10 16.57
CA SER A 116 -5.83 -22.55 17.47
C SER A 116 -5.85 -23.23 18.83
N ASP A 117 -6.31 -22.49 19.85
CA ASP A 117 -6.56 -23.00 21.20
C ASP A 117 -7.67 -24.09 21.23
N ASP A 118 -8.38 -24.31 20.12
CA ASP A 118 -9.32 -25.44 19.98
C ASP A 118 -8.66 -26.79 19.64
N GLY A 119 -7.34 -26.81 19.53
CA GLY A 119 -6.54 -28.01 19.31
C GLY A 119 -6.44 -28.43 17.85
N TYR A 120 -6.69 -27.52 16.91
CA TYR A 120 -6.52 -27.78 15.49
C TYR A 120 -5.42 -26.92 14.86
N VAL A 121 -4.74 -27.51 13.88
CA VAL A 121 -4.03 -26.78 12.83
C VAL A 121 -4.97 -26.65 11.64
N TYR A 122 -5.15 -25.46 11.12
CA TYR A 122 -6.03 -25.14 10.00
C TYR A 122 -5.21 -24.77 8.77
N CYS A 123 -5.69 -25.15 7.60
CA CYS A 123 -5.21 -24.66 6.32
C CYS A 123 -6.40 -24.09 5.54
N LEU A 124 -6.28 -22.82 5.15
CA LEU A 124 -7.27 -22.08 4.36
C LEU A 124 -6.66 -21.74 3.00
N ASN A 125 -7.51 -21.63 1.98
CA ASN A 125 -7.12 -21.03 0.72
C ASN A 125 -7.11 -19.49 0.81
N ILE A 126 -6.60 -18.85 -0.24
CA ILE A 126 -6.67 -17.41 -0.54
C ILE A 126 -7.99 -16.71 -0.16
N ASN A 127 -9.14 -17.37 -0.37
CA ASN A 127 -10.47 -16.82 -0.10
C ASN A 127 -10.94 -17.03 1.36
N GLY A 128 -10.07 -17.49 2.26
CA GLY A 128 -10.38 -17.80 3.65
C GLY A 128 -11.26 -19.05 3.84
N SER A 129 -11.35 -19.91 2.82
CA SER A 129 -12.13 -21.16 2.88
C SER A 129 -11.26 -22.33 3.34
N LEU A 130 -11.81 -23.18 4.19
CA LEU A 130 -11.11 -24.35 4.73
C LEU A 130 -10.76 -25.37 3.64
N ILE A 131 -9.48 -25.71 3.53
CA ILE A 131 -8.97 -26.84 2.73
C ILE A 131 -8.95 -28.09 3.59
N TRP A 132 -8.14 -28.08 4.65
CA TRP A 132 -8.03 -29.18 5.61
C TRP A 132 -7.79 -28.66 7.03
N LYS A 133 -7.94 -29.57 8.01
CA LYS A 133 -7.51 -29.33 9.39
C LYS A 133 -7.01 -30.59 10.05
N PHE A 134 -5.96 -30.47 10.83
CA PHE A 134 -5.37 -31.54 11.63
C PHE A 134 -5.74 -31.36 13.12
N GLN A 135 -5.99 -32.46 13.84
CA GLN A 135 -6.45 -32.42 15.23
C GLN A 135 -5.41 -32.97 16.20
N ALA A 136 -4.95 -32.13 17.13
CA ALA A 136 -4.19 -32.51 18.31
C ALA A 136 -5.10 -32.78 19.52
N LEU A 137 -4.53 -33.22 20.64
CA LEU A 137 -5.31 -33.54 21.85
C LEU A 137 -5.57 -32.32 22.74
N GLU A 138 -4.69 -31.32 22.66
CA GLU A 138 -4.79 -30.05 23.37
C GLU A 138 -4.46 -28.89 22.41
N LYS A 139 -4.56 -27.66 22.92
CA LYS A 139 -4.37 -26.43 22.16
C LYS A 139 -3.05 -26.31 21.37
N ILE A 140 -3.14 -25.70 20.20
CA ILE A 140 -2.00 -25.30 19.35
C ILE A 140 -1.78 -23.80 19.54
N ASP A 141 -0.81 -23.45 20.39
CA ASP A 141 -0.40 -22.07 20.66
C ASP A 141 0.84 -21.67 19.86
N SER A 142 1.62 -22.65 19.37
CA SER A 142 2.79 -22.41 18.52
C SER A 142 2.37 -21.96 17.13
N SER A 143 3.18 -21.12 16.49
CA SER A 143 3.02 -20.85 15.07
C SER A 143 3.44 -22.09 14.25
N PRO A 144 2.80 -22.41 13.12
CA PRO A 144 3.26 -23.45 12.23
C PRO A 144 4.54 -23.01 11.50
N VAL A 145 5.42 -23.96 11.18
CA VAL A 145 6.56 -23.77 10.28
C VAL A 145 6.33 -24.61 9.03
N ILE A 146 6.57 -24.04 7.86
CA ILE A 146 6.40 -24.69 6.57
C ILE A 146 7.79 -24.82 5.95
N ALA A 147 8.26 -26.05 5.72
CA ALA A 147 9.59 -26.30 5.17
C ALA A 147 9.65 -27.66 4.49
N ASP A 148 10.44 -27.80 3.43
CA ASP A 148 10.85 -29.13 2.95
C ASP A 148 11.96 -29.66 3.86
N ILE A 149 11.59 -30.44 4.88
CA ILE A 149 12.57 -30.94 5.86
C ILE A 149 13.35 -32.16 5.36
N ASN A 150 12.88 -32.80 4.29
CA ASN A 150 13.33 -34.12 3.87
C ASN A 150 13.90 -34.14 2.43
N ASN A 151 13.88 -32.99 1.74
CA ASN A 151 14.29 -32.77 0.35
C ASN A 151 13.51 -33.62 -0.67
N ASP A 152 12.21 -33.82 -0.47
CA ASP A 152 11.34 -34.48 -1.46
C ASP A 152 10.56 -33.51 -2.37
N SER A 153 10.86 -32.21 -2.26
CA SER A 153 10.24 -31.11 -2.98
C SER A 153 8.78 -30.85 -2.58
N TYR A 154 8.29 -31.46 -1.50
CA TYR A 154 7.01 -31.15 -0.91
C TYR A 154 7.20 -30.45 0.44
N LEU A 155 6.38 -29.42 0.68
CA LEU A 155 6.44 -28.69 1.94
C LEU A 155 5.77 -29.47 3.07
N ASP A 156 6.50 -29.62 4.18
CA ASP A 156 6.02 -30.18 5.43
C ASP A 156 5.60 -29.06 6.41
N ILE A 157 4.57 -29.33 7.20
CA ILE A 157 4.03 -28.42 8.20
C ILE A 157 4.34 -28.95 9.60
N LEU A 158 5.14 -28.20 10.35
CA LEU A 158 5.49 -28.50 11.74
C LEU A 158 4.66 -27.66 12.70
N ALA A 159 4.06 -28.30 13.70
CA ALA A 159 3.28 -27.65 14.74
C ALA A 159 3.48 -28.30 16.12
N CYS A 160 3.48 -27.49 17.17
CA CYS A 160 3.67 -27.92 18.54
C CYS A 160 2.39 -27.72 19.37
N SER A 161 2.13 -28.64 20.30
CA SER A 161 0.90 -28.62 21.11
C SER A 161 1.16 -28.66 22.60
N TRP A 162 0.18 -28.16 23.35
CA TRP A 162 0.15 -28.30 24.81
C TRP A 162 -0.06 -29.74 25.29
N ASP A 163 -0.37 -30.68 24.40
CA ASP A 163 -0.39 -32.10 24.73
C ASP A 163 1.02 -32.70 24.84
N GLY A 164 2.06 -31.91 24.53
CA GLY A 164 3.45 -32.29 24.61
C GLY A 164 4.01 -32.90 23.33
N PHE A 165 3.28 -32.82 22.21
CA PHE A 165 3.74 -33.34 20.93
C PHE A 165 4.24 -32.26 19.98
N VAL A 166 5.30 -32.62 19.25
CA VAL A 166 5.66 -32.03 17.96
C VAL A 166 4.99 -32.88 16.87
N TYR A 167 4.32 -32.25 15.93
CA TYR A 167 3.64 -32.89 14.81
C TYR A 167 4.27 -32.44 13.49
N CYS A 168 4.58 -33.39 12.62
CA CYS A 168 4.89 -33.14 11.21
C CYS A 168 3.73 -33.61 10.35
N ILE A 169 3.20 -32.70 9.55
CA ILE A 169 1.96 -32.85 8.78
C ILE A 169 2.32 -32.57 7.32
N ASP A 170 1.90 -33.42 6.39
CA ASP A 170 2.09 -33.15 4.97
C ASP A 170 1.15 -32.06 4.45
N ASN A 171 1.40 -31.61 3.22
CA ASN A 171 0.58 -30.63 2.51
C ASN A 171 -0.92 -30.99 2.38
N ASN A 172 -1.30 -32.26 2.58
CA ASN A 172 -2.70 -32.71 2.57
C ASN A 172 -3.35 -32.74 3.96
N GLY A 173 -2.65 -32.28 5.01
CA GLY A 173 -3.12 -32.30 6.38
C GLY A 173 -3.02 -33.68 7.04
N THR A 174 -2.21 -34.59 6.49
CA THR A 174 -2.01 -35.94 7.02
C THR A 174 -0.76 -36.01 7.89
N LEU A 175 -0.87 -36.65 9.05
CA LEU A 175 0.26 -36.87 9.96
C LEU A 175 1.33 -37.76 9.33
N GLN A 176 2.56 -37.25 9.23
CA GLN A 176 3.75 -38.00 8.83
C GLN A 176 4.39 -38.68 10.05
N TRP A 177 4.73 -37.89 11.06
CA TRP A 177 5.28 -38.37 12.33
C TRP A 177 4.93 -37.44 13.49
N SER A 178 5.09 -37.94 14.72
CA SER A 178 5.01 -37.10 15.92
C SER A 178 6.04 -37.52 16.97
N PHE A 179 6.49 -36.54 17.76
CA PHE A 179 7.47 -36.72 18.84
C PHE A 179 6.89 -36.25 20.17
N GLU A 180 6.98 -37.08 21.22
CA GLU A 180 6.42 -36.80 22.55
C GLU A 180 7.50 -36.27 23.50
N THR A 181 7.26 -35.08 24.06
CA THR A 181 8.02 -34.50 25.18
C THR A 181 7.34 -34.79 26.52
N GLU A 182 8.02 -34.50 27.64
CA GLU A 182 7.47 -34.84 28.97
C GLU A 182 6.48 -33.78 29.51
N SER A 183 6.21 -32.71 28.75
CA SER A 183 5.30 -31.61 29.11
C SER A 183 4.84 -30.83 27.88
N TRP A 184 3.89 -29.91 28.05
CA TRP A 184 3.39 -29.02 26.99
C TRP A 184 4.51 -28.28 26.23
N ILE A 185 4.28 -28.03 24.93
CA ILE A 185 5.15 -27.23 24.06
C ILE A 185 4.37 -25.98 23.62
N ARG A 186 4.96 -24.81 23.85
CA ARG A 186 4.43 -23.51 23.40
C ARG A 186 5.32 -22.84 22.35
N SER A 187 6.60 -23.15 22.36
CA SER A 187 7.57 -22.59 21.41
C SER A 187 7.19 -22.96 19.98
N THR A 188 7.44 -22.04 19.05
CA THR A 188 7.44 -22.34 17.61
C THR A 188 8.70 -23.17 17.32
N PRO A 189 8.62 -24.26 16.54
CA PRO A 189 9.82 -25.00 16.13
C PRO A 189 10.73 -24.12 15.27
N SER A 190 12.01 -24.47 15.20
CA SER A 190 12.96 -23.90 14.23
C SER A 190 13.51 -25.02 13.38
N VAL A 191 13.62 -24.81 12.09
CA VAL A 191 14.02 -25.84 11.14
C VAL A 191 15.29 -25.42 10.44
N GLY A 192 16.30 -26.27 10.38
CA GLY A 192 17.43 -26.02 9.53
C GLY A 192 18.49 -27.10 9.55
N ASP A 193 19.28 -27.15 8.48
CA ASP A 193 20.48 -27.97 8.40
C ASP A 193 21.56 -27.37 9.34
N ILE A 194 21.52 -27.78 10.60
CA ILE A 194 22.44 -27.27 11.62
C ILE A 194 23.81 -27.89 11.50
N ASN A 195 23.94 -28.99 10.76
CA ASN A 195 25.15 -29.81 10.72
C ASN A 195 25.86 -29.83 9.34
N ASP A 196 25.31 -29.12 8.35
CA ASP A 196 25.79 -29.00 6.96
C ASP A 196 25.83 -30.35 6.20
N ASP A 197 24.86 -31.25 6.44
CA ASP A 197 24.72 -32.52 5.70
C ASP A 197 23.69 -32.49 4.57
N GLY A 198 22.99 -31.36 4.43
CA GLY A 198 21.97 -31.10 3.43
C GLY A 198 20.56 -31.49 3.86
N ILE A 199 20.32 -32.00 5.06
CA ILE A 199 18.97 -32.32 5.58
C ILE A 199 18.67 -31.38 6.75
N CYS A 200 17.42 -30.95 6.90
CA CYS A 200 17.05 -30.04 7.99
C CYS A 200 16.76 -30.80 9.29
N GLU A 201 17.32 -30.31 10.39
CA GLU A 201 16.93 -30.68 11.75
C GLU A 201 15.82 -29.76 12.29
N ILE A 202 15.13 -30.23 13.32
CA ILE A 202 14.04 -29.52 14.00
C ILE A 202 14.39 -29.28 15.46
N ILE A 203 14.44 -28.01 15.87
CA ILE A 203 14.72 -27.58 17.24
C ILE A 203 13.44 -27.11 17.92
N VAL A 204 13.18 -27.63 19.13
CA VAL A 204 12.01 -27.22 19.95
C VAL A 204 12.38 -27.05 21.42
N GLY A 205 11.78 -26.04 22.07
CA GLY A 205 11.87 -25.82 23.51
C GLY A 205 10.57 -26.20 24.24
N ALA A 206 10.64 -27.01 25.28
CA ALA A 206 9.45 -27.54 25.95
C ALA A 206 9.30 -27.12 27.42
N GLY A 207 8.08 -27.26 27.94
CA GLY A 207 7.74 -26.97 29.33
C GLY A 207 8.35 -27.92 30.36
N ASP A 208 8.95 -29.02 29.90
CA ASP A 208 9.70 -29.98 30.71
C ASP A 208 11.14 -29.53 30.98
N LYS A 209 11.50 -28.33 30.50
CA LYS A 209 12.80 -27.66 30.67
C LYS A 209 13.89 -28.20 29.75
N TYR A 210 13.51 -28.94 28.71
CA TYR A 210 14.43 -29.43 27.71
C TYR A 210 14.30 -28.70 26.37
N ILE A 211 15.45 -28.52 25.74
CA ILE A 211 15.58 -28.22 24.31
C ILE A 211 15.83 -29.55 23.61
N TYR A 212 15.12 -29.81 22.52
CA TYR A 212 15.23 -31.03 21.74
C TYR A 212 15.66 -30.68 20.32
N CYS A 213 16.56 -31.50 19.77
CA CYS A 213 16.88 -31.53 18.34
C CYS A 213 16.42 -32.86 17.75
N LEU A 214 15.64 -32.80 16.68
CA LEU A 214 15.05 -33.93 15.99
C LEU A 214 15.53 -33.97 14.54
N ASN A 215 15.69 -35.16 13.99
CA ASN A 215 15.90 -35.38 12.56
C ASN A 215 14.61 -35.15 11.76
N GLU A 216 14.72 -35.17 10.43
CA GLU A 216 13.62 -35.06 9.47
C GLU A 216 12.52 -36.12 9.66
N ASP A 217 12.88 -37.28 10.21
CA ASP A 217 11.97 -38.40 10.50
C ASP A 217 11.34 -38.34 11.92
N GLY A 218 11.64 -37.29 12.69
CA GLY A 218 11.19 -37.08 14.06
C GLY A 218 11.99 -37.85 15.12
N SER A 219 13.08 -38.52 14.74
CA SER A 219 13.95 -39.19 15.71
C SER A 219 14.85 -38.21 16.47
N LEU A 220 15.08 -38.48 17.76
CA LEU A 220 15.86 -37.60 18.62
C LEU A 220 17.36 -37.64 18.29
N VAL A 221 17.95 -36.49 17.99
CA VAL A 221 19.40 -36.28 17.82
C VAL A 221 20.05 -36.04 19.19
N TRP A 222 19.67 -34.95 19.84
CA TRP A 222 20.16 -34.58 21.18
C TRP A 222 19.07 -33.85 21.98
N LYS A 223 19.29 -33.76 23.29
CA LYS A 223 18.47 -32.92 24.18
C LYS A 223 19.31 -32.26 25.26
N TYR A 224 18.96 -31.03 25.62
CA TYR A 224 19.69 -30.19 26.57
C TYR A 224 18.78 -29.72 27.72
N GLU A 225 19.23 -29.78 28.97
CA GLU A 225 18.45 -29.36 30.16
C GLU A 225 18.68 -27.87 30.48
N ALA A 226 17.73 -27.01 30.13
CA ALA A 226 17.79 -25.54 30.25
C ALA A 226 17.48 -25.00 31.67
N ARG A 227 17.28 -25.88 32.66
CA ARG A 227 17.00 -25.60 34.09
C ARG A 227 15.61 -25.03 34.41
N ASP A 228 15.01 -24.28 33.49
CA ASP A 228 13.64 -23.78 33.61
C ASP A 228 12.86 -23.88 32.29
N VAL A 229 11.59 -23.52 32.35
CA VAL A 229 10.63 -23.62 31.24
C VAL A 229 11.08 -22.78 30.05
N ILE A 230 10.87 -23.29 28.83
CA ILE A 230 11.19 -22.58 27.59
C ILE A 230 9.88 -22.09 26.96
N TYR A 231 9.69 -20.77 26.93
CA TYR A 231 8.56 -20.12 26.26
C TYR A 231 8.96 -19.51 24.93
N SER A 232 10.22 -19.11 24.78
CA SER A 232 10.75 -18.54 23.55
C SER A 232 10.82 -19.60 22.45
N SER A 233 10.64 -19.17 21.21
CA SER A 233 10.98 -20.01 20.05
C SER A 233 12.50 -19.96 19.87
N PRO A 234 13.17 -21.12 19.65
CA PRO A 234 14.59 -21.16 19.32
C PRO A 234 14.93 -20.31 18.08
N CYS A 235 16.21 -19.96 17.94
CA CYS A 235 16.78 -19.33 16.74
C CYS A 235 18.03 -20.13 16.33
N ILE A 236 18.24 -20.32 15.03
CA ILE A 236 19.35 -21.13 14.52
C ILE A 236 20.27 -20.27 13.65
N ALA A 237 21.47 -19.89 14.10
CA ALA A 237 22.36 -19.03 13.32
C ALA A 237 23.82 -19.45 13.48
N ASN A 238 24.66 -19.15 12.48
CA ASN A 238 26.12 -19.29 12.61
C ASN A 238 26.66 -18.09 13.39
N VAL A 239 26.67 -18.20 14.71
CA VAL A 239 27.01 -17.12 15.62
C VAL A 239 28.51 -17.00 15.80
N ASP A 240 29.25 -18.10 15.89
CA ASP A 240 30.67 -18.05 16.20
C ASP A 240 31.61 -18.03 14.97
N THR A 241 31.06 -18.24 13.77
CA THR A 241 31.77 -18.21 12.46
C THR A 241 32.94 -19.18 12.37
N ASP A 242 33.01 -20.17 13.27
CA ASP A 242 34.18 -21.05 13.38
C ASP A 242 34.17 -22.15 12.31
N ASP A 243 32.98 -22.55 11.87
CA ASP A 243 32.70 -23.44 10.76
C ASP A 243 31.38 -23.07 10.02
N ASN A 244 30.81 -24.02 9.29
CA ASN A 244 29.57 -23.83 8.51
C ASN A 244 28.31 -24.33 9.25
N THR A 245 28.47 -24.89 10.44
CA THR A 245 27.37 -25.40 11.26
C THR A 245 26.61 -24.24 11.89
N LEU A 246 25.42 -24.53 12.40
CA LEU A 246 24.55 -23.50 12.97
C LEU A 246 24.31 -23.77 14.45
N GLU A 247 24.43 -22.71 15.25
CA GLU A 247 24.16 -22.76 16.67
C GLU A 247 22.69 -22.50 16.96
N THR A 248 22.20 -23.19 17.97
CA THR A 248 20.89 -22.98 18.56
C THR A 248 20.96 -21.97 19.70
N LEU A 249 20.29 -20.83 19.54
CA LEU A 249 20.06 -19.87 20.62
C LEU A 249 18.66 -19.97 21.20
N VAL A 250 18.57 -20.01 22.53
CA VAL A 250 17.30 -20.15 23.25
C VAL A 250 17.29 -19.27 24.48
N ALA A 251 16.18 -18.55 24.68
CA ALA A 251 15.90 -17.81 25.91
C ALA A 251 15.02 -18.63 26.87
N VAL A 252 15.45 -18.74 28.11
CA VAL A 252 14.79 -19.52 29.16
C VAL A 252 13.98 -18.59 30.06
N SER A 253 12.83 -19.05 30.58
CA SER A 253 11.91 -18.25 31.39
C SER A 253 12.54 -17.62 32.63
N ASN A 254 13.62 -18.22 33.13
CA ASN A 254 14.33 -17.71 34.30
C ASN A 254 15.25 -16.51 33.97
N GLY A 255 15.47 -16.17 32.69
CA GLY A 255 16.39 -15.14 32.20
C GLY A 255 17.72 -15.64 31.66
N ASP A 256 17.94 -16.96 31.55
CA ASP A 256 19.14 -17.52 30.90
C ASP A 256 19.00 -17.38 29.37
N ILE A 257 20.06 -16.97 28.67
CA ILE A 257 20.23 -17.16 27.23
C ILE A 257 21.32 -18.21 27.04
N LEU A 258 21.03 -19.20 26.21
CA LEU A 258 21.91 -20.32 25.92
C LEU A 258 22.26 -20.30 24.43
N CYS A 259 23.54 -20.48 24.12
CA CYS A 259 24.01 -20.81 22.78
C CYS A 259 24.55 -22.24 22.79
N ILE A 260 23.99 -23.09 21.95
CA ILE A 260 24.22 -24.53 21.91
C ILE A 260 24.68 -24.90 20.50
N ASP A 261 25.79 -25.62 20.43
CA ASP A 261 26.40 -26.16 19.22
C ASP A 261 25.46 -27.16 18.51
N TYR A 262 25.70 -27.44 17.22
CA TYR A 262 24.89 -28.37 16.42
C TYR A 262 24.81 -29.77 17.01
N ASP A 263 25.80 -30.18 17.83
CA ASP A 263 25.88 -31.48 18.49
C ASP A 263 25.25 -31.50 19.90
N GLY A 264 24.70 -30.37 20.36
CA GLY A 264 24.00 -30.22 21.63
C GLY A 264 24.89 -29.82 22.81
N TYR A 265 26.17 -29.48 22.60
CA TYR A 265 27.01 -28.92 23.65
C TYR A 265 26.78 -27.41 23.85
N LEU A 266 26.74 -26.98 25.11
CA LEU A 266 26.67 -25.56 25.46
C LEU A 266 27.99 -24.86 25.10
N ILE A 267 27.90 -23.81 24.28
CA ILE A 267 29.03 -22.94 23.93
C ILE A 267 29.18 -21.85 25.00
N TRP A 268 28.12 -21.07 25.22
CA TRP A 268 28.08 -20.01 26.24
C TRP A 268 26.69 -19.83 26.85
N GLU A 269 26.65 -19.25 28.06
CA GLU A 269 25.41 -18.84 28.73
C GLU A 269 25.51 -17.38 29.20
N PHE A 270 24.43 -16.61 29.03
CA PHE A 270 24.27 -15.27 29.59
C PHE A 270 23.05 -15.21 30.52
N LYS A 271 23.08 -14.32 31.52
CA LYS A 271 21.99 -14.17 32.49
C LYS A 271 21.45 -12.75 32.55
N CYS A 272 20.20 -12.57 32.14
CA CYS A 272 19.42 -11.35 32.38
C CYS A 272 18.92 -11.27 33.84
N ASP A 273 18.61 -10.05 34.29
CA ASP A 273 18.10 -9.82 35.65
C ASP A 273 16.61 -10.21 35.75
N GLY A 274 15.87 -10.11 34.65
CA GLY A 274 14.48 -10.51 34.46
C GLY A 274 14.30 -11.84 33.72
N GLY A 275 13.07 -12.35 33.72
CA GLY A 275 12.67 -13.49 32.89
C GLY A 275 12.45 -13.09 31.43
N ILE A 276 12.47 -14.08 30.53
CA ILE A 276 12.31 -13.88 29.09
C ILE A 276 11.24 -14.84 28.57
N SER A 277 10.36 -14.36 27.70
CA SER A 277 9.37 -15.19 27.01
C SER A 277 9.28 -14.95 25.51
N SER A 278 9.85 -13.86 25.03
CA SER A 278 9.97 -13.52 23.62
C SER A 278 11.10 -14.31 22.98
N SER A 279 11.02 -14.46 21.65
CA SER A 279 12.15 -14.96 20.85
C SER A 279 13.25 -13.90 20.77
N LEU A 280 14.47 -14.38 20.55
CA LEU A 280 15.64 -13.54 20.32
C LEU A 280 15.57 -12.97 18.89
N ALA A 281 16.16 -11.79 18.70
CA ALA A 281 16.44 -11.28 17.36
C ALA A 281 17.96 -11.25 17.14
N ILE A 282 18.40 -11.67 15.96
CA ILE A 282 19.82 -11.84 15.62
C ILE A 282 20.06 -11.14 14.29
N SER A 283 21.14 -10.38 14.20
CA SER A 283 21.63 -9.76 12.97
C SER A 283 23.03 -9.18 13.21
N ASP A 284 23.82 -8.95 12.15
CA ASP A 284 25.02 -8.13 12.21
C ASP A 284 24.62 -6.64 12.26
N LEU A 285 24.47 -6.10 13.47
CA LEU A 285 23.89 -4.78 13.69
C LEU A 285 24.86 -3.66 13.31
N ASP A 286 26.17 -3.91 13.38
CA ASP A 286 27.20 -2.91 13.11
C ASP A 286 28.05 -3.21 11.86
N PHE A 287 27.64 -4.19 11.06
CA PHE A 287 28.25 -4.60 9.80
C PHE A 287 29.74 -4.96 9.95
N ASP A 288 30.09 -5.58 11.09
CA ASP A 288 31.46 -6.01 11.38
C ASP A 288 31.77 -7.45 10.93
N GLY A 289 30.75 -8.17 10.45
CA GLY A 289 30.77 -9.57 10.05
C GLY A 289 30.45 -10.54 11.18
N SER A 290 30.12 -10.06 12.39
CA SER A 290 29.74 -10.88 13.54
C SER A 290 28.29 -10.62 13.92
N LEU A 291 27.55 -11.67 14.29
CA LEU A 291 26.16 -11.51 14.69
C LEU A 291 26.03 -10.95 16.12
N GLU A 292 25.14 -9.97 16.28
CA GLU A 292 24.62 -9.53 17.57
C GLU A 292 23.31 -10.20 17.92
N ILE A 293 23.07 -10.36 19.23
CA ILE A 293 21.87 -10.98 19.78
C ILE A 293 21.09 -9.96 20.61
N VAL A 294 19.92 -9.59 20.13
CA VAL A 294 18.98 -8.69 20.80
C VAL A 294 18.00 -9.49 21.65
N VAL A 295 17.94 -9.15 22.94
CA VAL A 295 17.18 -9.88 23.96
C VAL A 295 16.19 -8.96 24.68
N PRO A 296 14.88 -9.07 24.37
CA PRO A 296 13.84 -8.39 25.13
C PRO A 296 13.57 -9.09 26.47
N SER A 297 13.49 -8.34 27.58
CA SER A 297 13.36 -8.92 28.93
C SER A 297 12.24 -8.27 29.78
N TRP A 298 11.69 -9.06 30.70
CA TRP A 298 10.65 -8.64 31.65
C TRP A 298 11.16 -7.72 32.78
N ASP A 299 12.42 -7.36 32.79
CA ASP A 299 12.98 -6.36 33.73
C ASP A 299 13.00 -4.93 33.14
N SER A 300 12.28 -4.72 32.03
CA SER A 300 12.21 -3.45 31.31
C SER A 300 13.55 -3.04 30.69
N TYR A 301 14.36 -4.03 30.28
CA TYR A 301 15.56 -3.82 29.50
C TYR A 301 15.52 -4.61 28.19
N LEU A 302 16.03 -3.97 27.13
CA LEU A 302 16.50 -4.61 25.91
C LEU A 302 18.02 -4.80 26.05
N TYR A 303 18.50 -6.02 25.93
CA TYR A 303 19.92 -6.33 25.96
C TYR A 303 20.43 -6.56 24.54
N CYS A 304 21.69 -6.22 24.27
CA CYS A 304 22.40 -6.65 23.08
C CYS A 304 23.69 -7.36 23.50
N LEU A 305 23.86 -8.57 23.00
CA LEU A 305 25.03 -9.41 23.23
C LEU A 305 25.86 -9.50 21.94
N ASP A 306 27.17 -9.62 22.06
CA ASP A 306 28.03 -10.03 20.95
C ASP A 306 27.88 -11.55 20.68
N SER A 307 28.43 -12.00 19.56
CA SER A 307 28.48 -13.42 19.16
C SER A 307 29.04 -14.38 20.23
N ASN A 308 29.86 -13.87 21.14
CA ASN A 308 30.46 -14.66 22.22
C ASN A 308 29.61 -14.65 23.51
N GLY A 309 28.40 -14.07 23.47
CA GLY A 309 27.48 -13.98 24.60
C GLY A 309 27.85 -12.91 25.63
N ASN A 310 28.73 -11.96 25.30
CA ASN A 310 29.06 -10.85 26.19
C ASN A 310 28.12 -9.67 25.96
N LEU A 311 27.73 -9.00 27.04
CA LEU A 311 26.90 -7.80 26.97
C LEU A 311 27.63 -6.63 26.29
N LYS A 312 27.15 -6.20 25.11
CA LYS A 312 27.56 -4.96 24.43
C LYS A 312 26.92 -3.75 25.13
N TRP A 313 25.60 -3.74 25.20
CA TRP A 313 24.83 -2.65 25.81
C TRP A 313 23.46 -3.13 26.32
N LYS A 314 22.79 -2.26 27.10
CA LYS A 314 21.39 -2.45 27.46
C LYS A 314 20.61 -1.13 27.43
N PHE A 315 19.45 -1.16 26.80
CA PHE A 315 18.53 -0.04 26.70
C PHE A 315 17.37 -0.22 27.70
N LYS A 316 16.91 0.85 28.33
CA LYS A 316 15.87 0.77 29.38
C LYS A 316 14.55 1.32 28.85
N THR A 317 13.51 0.50 28.92
CA THR A 317 12.12 0.87 28.61
C THR A 317 11.35 1.29 29.87
N ASN A 318 10.16 1.87 29.68
CA ASN A 318 9.26 2.23 30.78
C ASN A 318 8.47 1.04 31.33
N SER A 319 8.31 -0.01 30.53
CA SER A 319 7.54 -1.21 30.86
C SER A 319 8.28 -2.48 30.40
N ASN A 320 7.79 -3.63 30.83
CA ASN A 320 8.33 -4.94 30.45
C ASN A 320 8.15 -5.17 28.95
N ILE A 321 9.14 -5.81 28.33
CA ILE A 321 9.08 -6.17 26.91
C ILE A 321 8.62 -7.62 26.79
N TYR A 322 7.48 -7.83 26.13
CA TYR A 322 6.84 -9.15 26.00
C TYR A 322 6.90 -9.71 24.57
N SER A 323 6.98 -8.84 23.56
CA SER A 323 7.13 -9.19 22.16
C SER A 323 8.61 -9.39 21.80
N SER A 324 8.84 -10.05 20.67
CA SER A 324 10.18 -10.14 20.06
C SER A 324 10.54 -8.77 19.44
N ALA A 325 11.83 -8.48 19.30
CA ALA A 325 12.29 -7.30 18.58
C ALA A 325 12.32 -7.55 17.07
N ILE A 326 12.25 -6.49 16.27
CA ILE A 326 12.51 -6.49 14.82
C ILE A 326 13.81 -5.74 14.60
N ILE A 327 14.60 -6.20 13.63
CA ILE A 327 15.83 -5.53 13.19
C ILE A 327 15.66 -5.17 11.72
N CYS A 328 15.76 -3.89 11.37
CA CYS A 328 15.65 -3.40 9.98
C CYS A 328 16.31 -2.01 9.85
N ASP A 329 16.83 -1.65 8.69
CA ASP A 329 17.24 -0.26 8.39
C ASP A 329 15.97 0.56 8.16
N LEU A 330 15.49 1.21 9.23
CA LEU A 330 14.21 1.92 9.25
C LEU A 330 14.35 3.36 8.76
N ILE A 331 15.57 3.92 8.77
CA ILE A 331 15.83 5.33 8.44
C ILE A 331 16.86 5.54 7.31
N PHE A 332 17.09 4.51 6.51
CA PHE A 332 17.85 4.52 5.24
C PHE A 332 19.25 5.10 5.36
N ASN A 333 19.96 4.66 6.40
CA ASN A 333 21.32 5.09 6.66
C ASN A 333 22.35 3.96 6.51
N HIS A 334 21.91 2.79 6.02
CA HIS A 334 22.66 1.54 5.94
C HIS A 334 23.14 1.02 7.29
N ASN A 335 22.49 1.43 8.39
CA ASN A 335 22.64 0.85 9.71
C ASN A 335 21.30 0.25 10.11
N GLN A 336 21.33 -0.89 10.80
CA GLN A 336 20.09 -1.51 11.24
C GLN A 336 19.61 -0.90 12.56
N GLU A 337 18.32 -0.57 12.61
CA GLU A 337 17.59 -0.20 13.79
C GLU A 337 16.84 -1.39 14.39
N ILE A 338 16.47 -1.23 15.66
CA ILE A 338 15.76 -2.22 16.44
C ILE A 338 14.44 -1.62 16.87
N VAL A 339 13.33 -2.23 16.42
CA VAL A 339 11.97 -1.86 16.82
C VAL A 339 11.51 -2.79 17.94
N ILE A 340 11.10 -2.21 19.06
CA ILE A 340 10.52 -2.93 20.19
C ILE A 340 9.22 -2.29 20.66
N CYS A 341 8.32 -3.11 21.19
CA CYS A 341 7.01 -2.63 21.62
C CYS A 341 6.73 -3.07 23.06
N THR A 342 6.22 -2.13 23.85
CA THR A 342 5.79 -2.37 25.23
C THR A 342 4.33 -1.93 25.38
N ASP A 343 4.11 -0.86 26.14
CA ASP A 343 2.96 0.03 26.12
C ASP A 343 3.09 1.14 25.05
N ILE A 344 4.30 1.33 24.52
CA ILE A 344 4.65 2.27 23.45
C ILE A 344 5.62 1.60 22.47
N ILE A 345 5.87 2.21 21.32
CA ILE A 345 6.87 1.73 20.35
C ILE A 345 8.18 2.48 20.59
N TYR A 346 9.31 1.78 20.56
CA TYR A 346 10.65 2.37 20.57
C TYR A 346 11.43 1.93 19.33
N VAL A 347 12.17 2.87 18.75
CA VAL A 347 13.18 2.63 17.72
C VAL A 347 14.55 2.94 18.33
N VAL A 348 15.42 1.94 18.36
CA VAL A 348 16.75 1.99 18.97
C VAL A 348 17.79 1.68 17.91
N ASN A 349 18.87 2.46 17.84
CA ASN A 349 19.95 2.17 16.88
C ASN A 349 20.81 0.96 17.30
N SER A 350 21.69 0.50 16.42
CA SER A 350 22.65 -0.60 16.65
C SER A 350 23.53 -0.44 17.90
N ASP A 351 23.81 0.80 18.32
CA ASP A 351 24.58 1.13 19.53
C ASP A 351 23.76 1.16 20.83
N GLY A 352 22.44 0.94 20.76
CA GLY A 352 21.54 0.94 21.91
C GLY A 352 21.05 2.33 22.34
N TYR A 353 21.14 3.33 21.47
CA TYR A 353 20.60 4.67 21.67
C TYR A 353 19.19 4.81 21.10
N LEU A 354 18.32 5.48 21.85
CA LEU A 354 16.97 5.82 21.39
C LEU A 354 17.04 6.76 20.19
N ILE A 355 16.42 6.37 19.08
CA ILE A 355 16.14 7.24 17.94
C ILE A 355 14.79 7.91 18.18
N GLU A 356 13.76 7.09 18.38
CA GLU A 356 12.37 7.56 18.47
C GLU A 356 11.55 6.71 19.45
N GLN A 357 10.53 7.33 20.05
CA GLN A 357 9.49 6.64 20.78
C GLN A 357 8.13 7.22 20.39
N PHE A 358 7.13 6.36 20.22
CA PHE A 358 5.78 6.75 19.79
C PHE A 358 4.75 6.38 20.86
N ASP A 359 4.07 7.37 21.42
CA ASP A 359 3.16 7.27 22.58
C ASP A 359 1.90 8.14 22.36
N GLU A 360 1.02 7.72 21.44
CA GLU A 360 -0.20 8.47 21.08
C GLU A 360 -1.49 7.90 21.69
N TYR A 361 -1.40 6.89 22.54
CA TYR A 361 -2.59 6.22 23.05
C TYR A 361 -3.08 6.82 24.38
N GLU A 362 -4.29 7.41 24.38
CA GLU A 362 -4.93 7.93 25.59
C GLU A 362 -5.20 6.84 26.67
N SER A 363 -5.16 5.57 26.27
CA SER A 363 -5.36 4.42 27.13
C SER A 363 -4.15 3.48 27.10
N ILE A 364 -3.84 2.84 28.23
CA ILE A 364 -2.72 1.90 28.33
C ILE A 364 -3.06 0.65 27.51
N ILE A 365 -2.44 0.55 26.33
CA ILE A 365 -2.51 -0.60 25.43
C ILE A 365 -1.15 -1.29 25.48
N PHE A 366 -1.12 -2.60 25.73
CA PHE A 366 0.09 -3.41 25.60
C PHE A 366 0.16 -4.06 24.22
N PHE A 367 1.36 -4.16 23.66
CA PHE A 367 1.66 -4.88 22.43
C PHE A 367 2.30 -6.22 22.77
N TYR A 368 1.57 -7.32 22.50
CA TYR A 368 2.05 -8.68 22.71
C TYR A 368 2.49 -9.35 21.40
N SER A 369 1.98 -8.88 20.25
CA SER A 369 2.43 -9.31 18.94
C SER A 369 3.85 -8.81 18.66
N THR A 370 4.64 -9.59 17.93
CA THR A 370 5.83 -9.04 17.26
C THR A 370 5.30 -8.18 16.10
N PRO A 371 5.79 -6.94 15.89
CA PRO A 371 5.37 -6.14 14.74
C PRO A 371 5.76 -6.80 13.41
N CYS A 372 5.35 -6.20 12.30
CA CYS A 372 5.87 -6.50 10.96
C CYS A 372 6.22 -5.19 10.23
N VAL A 373 7.31 -5.18 9.47
CA VAL A 373 7.69 -4.08 8.57
C VAL A 373 7.73 -4.61 7.13
N GLY A 374 7.32 -3.80 6.15
CA GLY A 374 7.31 -4.16 4.74
C GLY A 374 6.64 -3.10 3.87
N ARG A 375 6.62 -3.31 2.55
CA ARG A 375 5.73 -2.59 1.62
C ARG A 375 4.41 -3.33 1.51
N PHE A 376 3.31 -2.67 1.80
CA PHE A 376 1.99 -3.29 1.84
C PHE A 376 1.04 -2.80 0.75
N ASP A 377 1.23 -1.59 0.25
CA ASP A 377 0.50 -1.01 -0.87
C ASP A 377 1.43 -0.65 -2.04
N ASP A 378 0.86 -0.11 -3.12
CA ASP A 378 1.59 0.40 -4.28
C ASP A 378 2.41 1.68 -3.99
N SER A 379 2.49 2.13 -2.73
CA SER A 379 3.36 3.27 -2.39
C SER A 379 4.82 2.83 -2.37
N ASP A 380 5.73 3.78 -2.64
CA ASP A 380 7.16 3.55 -2.50
C ASP A 380 7.60 3.49 -1.02
N GLU A 381 6.69 3.81 -0.10
CA GLU A 381 6.93 3.86 1.34
C GLU A 381 6.86 2.47 1.97
N PHE A 382 7.28 2.35 3.23
CA PHE A 382 7.13 1.12 4.00
C PHE A 382 6.26 1.39 5.19
N GLU A 383 5.56 0.35 5.61
CA GLU A 383 4.69 0.44 6.76
C GLU A 383 5.22 -0.44 7.91
N LEU A 384 4.82 -0.09 9.14
CA LEU A 384 4.98 -0.89 10.34
C LEU A 384 3.58 -1.28 10.82
N LEU A 385 3.34 -2.57 10.98
CA LEU A 385 2.07 -3.14 11.39
C LEU A 385 2.19 -3.81 12.76
N ILE A 386 1.22 -3.56 13.63
CA ILE A 386 1.24 -4.12 14.97
C ILE A 386 -0.15 -4.41 15.55
N GLY A 387 -0.24 -5.54 16.24
CA GLY A 387 -1.43 -5.98 16.97
C GLY A 387 -1.39 -5.59 18.44
N SER A 388 -2.54 -5.18 18.97
CA SER A 388 -2.63 -4.66 20.33
C SER A 388 -3.49 -5.51 21.27
N SER A 389 -3.29 -5.32 22.57
CA SER A 389 -4.08 -5.97 23.61
C SER A 389 -5.56 -5.55 23.63
N SER A 390 -5.90 -4.38 23.08
CA SER A 390 -7.29 -3.93 22.90
C SER A 390 -7.98 -4.57 21.69
N GLY A 391 -7.22 -5.28 20.84
CA GLY A 391 -7.70 -5.87 19.59
C GLY A 391 -7.54 -4.97 18.38
N SER A 392 -6.82 -3.86 18.50
CA SER A 392 -6.51 -2.95 17.39
C SER A 392 -5.33 -3.49 16.59
N LEU A 393 -5.47 -3.58 15.27
CA LEU A 393 -4.37 -3.76 14.32
C LEU A 393 -4.09 -2.37 13.72
N ILE A 394 -2.85 -1.91 13.84
CA ILE A 394 -2.48 -0.53 13.52
C ILE A 394 -1.39 -0.58 12.47
N CYS A 395 -1.59 0.16 11.39
CA CYS A 395 -0.62 0.37 10.31
C CYS A 395 -0.04 1.78 10.44
N PHE A 396 1.28 1.85 10.49
CA PHE A 396 2.03 3.08 10.50
C PHE A 396 2.79 3.22 9.20
N GLU A 397 2.65 4.34 8.51
CA GLU A 397 3.54 4.74 7.43
C GLU A 397 4.89 5.20 8.03
N ILE A 398 5.99 4.76 7.42
CA ILE A 398 7.35 5.16 7.81
C ILE A 398 7.79 6.29 6.88
N LEU A 399 7.85 7.51 7.41
CA LEU A 399 8.07 8.70 6.60
C LEU A 399 9.54 8.85 6.12
N ASN A 400 9.72 9.38 4.90
CA ASN A 400 11.02 9.64 4.22
C ASN A 400 11.74 8.39 3.67
N THR A 401 11.00 7.50 3.02
CA THR A 401 11.39 6.16 2.56
C THR A 401 11.79 6.06 1.07
N GLU A 402 11.99 7.18 0.36
CA GLU A 402 12.09 7.27 -1.12
C GLU A 402 13.03 6.26 -1.84
N TYR A 403 13.92 5.55 -1.14
CA TYR A 403 14.82 4.52 -1.71
C TYR A 403 15.14 3.38 -0.73
N MET A 404 14.14 2.60 -0.35
CA MET A 404 14.34 1.34 0.37
C MET A 404 14.90 0.22 -0.52
N GLN A 405 15.96 -0.42 -0.06
CA GLN A 405 16.30 -1.81 -0.41
C GLN A 405 16.21 -2.65 0.87
N SER A 406 15.24 -3.56 0.88
CA SER A 406 15.01 -4.70 1.79
C SER A 406 15.09 -4.50 3.33
N CYS A 407 14.11 -5.08 4.05
CA CYS A 407 14.09 -5.15 5.51
C CYS A 407 14.61 -6.50 6.00
N THR A 408 15.61 -6.51 6.88
CA THR A 408 16.19 -7.75 7.44
C THR A 408 15.32 -8.46 8.49
N TRP A 409 14.11 -7.95 8.77
CA TRP A 409 13.06 -8.67 9.48
C TRP A 409 11.70 -8.42 8.80
N ASN A 410 11.53 -8.98 7.60
CA ASN A 410 10.20 -9.38 7.18
C ASN A 410 9.70 -10.37 8.26
N SER A 411 8.84 -9.94 9.18
CA SER A 411 7.42 -10.31 9.28
C SER A 411 6.96 -11.73 8.89
N PHE A 412 7.71 -12.43 8.04
CA PHE A 412 7.74 -13.87 7.94
C PHE A 412 8.39 -14.44 9.21
N ARG A 413 7.55 -14.99 10.10
CA ARG A 413 7.93 -16.20 10.85
C ARG A 413 8.05 -17.43 9.92
N GLY A 414 8.55 -17.24 8.70
CA GLY A 414 8.57 -18.25 7.63
C GLY A 414 9.82 -18.23 6.74
N ASN A 415 10.89 -17.53 7.11
CA ASN A 415 12.19 -18.17 6.89
C ASN A 415 12.18 -19.39 7.84
N ILE A 416 12.34 -20.59 7.26
CA ILE A 416 12.20 -21.89 7.96
C ILE A 416 13.12 -22.01 9.20
N TYR A 417 14.14 -21.17 9.28
CA TYR A 417 15.19 -21.16 10.29
C TYR A 417 14.93 -20.23 11.48
N ASN A 418 13.92 -19.34 11.41
CA ASN A 418 13.54 -18.45 12.51
C ASN A 418 14.74 -17.65 13.08
N ASN A 419 15.65 -17.20 12.21
CA ASN A 419 17.01 -16.83 12.58
C ASN A 419 17.55 -15.47 12.13
N GLY A 420 16.81 -14.65 11.40
CA GLY A 420 17.34 -13.37 10.93
C GLY A 420 18.65 -13.54 10.14
N ARG A 421 18.66 -14.48 9.18
CA ARG A 421 19.83 -14.69 8.31
C ARG A 421 20.13 -13.46 7.47
N ILE A 422 21.42 -13.31 7.22
CA ILE A 422 22.00 -12.31 6.36
C ILE A 422 21.59 -12.64 4.92
N ASP A 423 21.03 -11.65 4.25
CA ASP A 423 20.84 -11.55 2.81
C ASP A 423 21.90 -10.54 2.34
N SER A 424 23.06 -11.05 1.91
CA SER A 424 24.28 -10.24 1.73
C SER A 424 24.22 -9.31 0.53
N ASP A 425 23.41 -9.63 -0.47
CA ASP A 425 23.21 -8.86 -1.69
C ASP A 425 21.80 -8.27 -1.83
N SER A 426 20.92 -8.57 -0.88
CA SER A 426 19.60 -7.97 -0.72
C SER A 426 18.64 -8.32 -1.86
N ASP A 427 18.69 -9.57 -2.31
CA ASP A 427 17.95 -10.09 -3.47
C ASP A 427 16.62 -10.77 -3.12
N LEU A 428 16.23 -10.74 -1.84
CA LEU A 428 15.03 -11.36 -1.24
C LEU A 428 15.19 -12.82 -0.80
N ILE A 429 16.35 -13.46 -1.02
CA ILE A 429 16.69 -14.78 -0.49
C ILE A 429 17.98 -14.73 0.35
N ASP A 430 17.98 -15.37 1.52
CA ASP A 430 19.17 -15.32 2.39
C ASP A 430 20.36 -16.14 1.85
N ASP A 431 21.60 -15.82 2.26
CA ASP A 431 22.88 -16.49 1.89
C ASP A 431 22.86 -18.02 1.89
N PHE A 432 22.03 -18.58 2.76
CA PHE A 432 21.86 -20.02 2.84
C PHE A 432 20.84 -20.52 1.82
N THR A 433 19.72 -19.84 1.65
CA THR A 433 18.75 -20.10 0.58
C THR A 433 19.45 -20.03 -0.79
N GLU A 434 20.34 -19.07 -0.98
CA GLU A 434 21.18 -18.99 -2.17
C GLU A 434 22.13 -20.18 -2.33
N LYS A 435 22.67 -20.75 -1.24
CA LYS A 435 23.46 -21.99 -1.31
C LYS A 435 22.63 -23.16 -1.89
N TYR A 436 21.34 -23.18 -1.59
CA TYR A 436 20.41 -24.21 -2.08
C TYR A 436 20.14 -24.03 -3.58
N PHE A 437 19.82 -22.81 -4.02
CA PHE A 437 19.60 -22.47 -5.43
C PHE A 437 20.90 -22.41 -6.25
N LYS A 438 22.05 -22.30 -5.58
CA LYS A 438 23.41 -22.12 -6.13
C LYS A 438 23.64 -20.77 -6.80
N THR A 439 22.91 -19.76 -6.34
CA THR A 439 23.08 -18.36 -6.69
C THR A 439 24.31 -17.78 -5.94
N ASP A 440 24.81 -16.64 -6.41
CA ASP A 440 26.01 -15.99 -5.88
C ASP A 440 25.66 -14.91 -4.85
N ARG A 441 25.86 -15.26 -3.57
CA ARG A 441 25.62 -14.45 -2.36
C ARG A 441 26.13 -13.03 -2.25
N LEU A 442 26.77 -12.50 -3.27
CA LEU A 442 27.26 -11.12 -3.30
C LEU A 442 26.78 -10.41 -4.57
N ASN A 443 25.88 -11.05 -5.32
CA ASN A 443 25.43 -10.65 -6.62
C ASN A 443 23.94 -11.01 -6.72
N PRO A 444 23.06 -10.02 -6.54
CA PRO A 444 21.63 -10.26 -6.35
C PRO A 444 20.89 -10.72 -7.62
N ASP A 445 21.61 -10.89 -8.72
CA ASP A 445 21.15 -11.33 -10.04
C ASP A 445 22.29 -12.20 -10.62
N THR A 446 22.21 -13.51 -10.39
CA THR A 446 23.32 -14.45 -10.67
C THR A 446 23.55 -14.65 -12.16
N ASP A 447 22.50 -14.63 -12.97
CA ASP A 447 22.57 -14.96 -14.39
C ASP A 447 22.59 -13.73 -15.32
N LEU A 448 22.44 -12.54 -14.74
CA LEU A 448 22.63 -11.21 -15.32
C LEU A 448 21.61 -10.86 -16.40
N ASP A 449 20.35 -11.14 -16.11
CA ASP A 449 19.22 -10.88 -16.99
C ASP A 449 18.35 -9.70 -16.57
N ASP A 450 18.73 -9.00 -15.49
CA ASP A 450 18.03 -7.90 -14.83
C ASP A 450 16.83 -8.32 -13.94
N VAL A 451 16.71 -9.59 -13.56
CA VAL A 451 15.79 -10.10 -12.51
C VAL A 451 16.61 -10.55 -11.30
N LEU A 452 16.11 -10.29 -10.08
CA LEU A 452 16.83 -10.72 -8.88
C LEU A 452 16.61 -12.21 -8.61
N ASP A 453 17.63 -12.93 -8.13
CA ASP A 453 17.53 -14.38 -7.93
C ASP A 453 16.38 -14.75 -6.97
N GLY A 454 16.12 -13.90 -5.97
CA GLY A 454 14.98 -14.07 -5.07
C GLY A 454 13.64 -13.72 -5.71
N GLU A 455 13.58 -12.78 -6.65
CA GLU A 455 12.35 -12.49 -7.40
C GLU A 455 11.97 -13.65 -8.33
N GLU A 456 12.95 -14.25 -8.99
CA GLU A 456 12.77 -15.43 -9.81
C GLU A 456 12.22 -16.61 -9.01
N VAL A 457 12.78 -16.85 -7.83
CA VAL A 457 12.34 -17.94 -6.94
C VAL A 457 10.95 -17.68 -6.35
N ILE A 458 10.66 -16.45 -5.96
CA ILE A 458 9.47 -16.12 -5.16
C ILE A 458 8.27 -15.78 -6.05
N PHE A 459 8.48 -15.08 -7.17
CA PHE A 459 7.40 -14.48 -7.96
C PHE A 459 7.26 -15.07 -9.36
N TYR A 460 8.37 -15.24 -10.09
CA TYR A 460 8.32 -15.53 -11.52
C TYR A 460 8.48 -17.01 -11.86
N ASN A 461 9.01 -17.82 -10.95
CA ASN A 461 9.30 -19.24 -11.14
C ASN A 461 10.15 -19.49 -12.41
N THR A 462 11.11 -18.61 -12.64
CA THR A 462 12.16 -18.69 -13.67
C THR A 462 13.42 -19.39 -13.11
N ASP A 463 14.35 -19.76 -13.99
CA ASP A 463 15.61 -20.45 -13.63
C ASP A 463 16.72 -19.44 -13.36
N ASN A 464 16.93 -19.13 -12.08
CA ASN A 464 17.92 -18.16 -11.55
C ASN A 464 19.41 -18.45 -11.79
N LEU A 465 19.72 -19.30 -12.76
CA LEU A 465 21.05 -19.58 -13.26
C LEU A 465 21.10 -19.53 -14.80
N ASN A 466 20.00 -19.16 -15.44
CA ASN A 466 19.79 -19.21 -16.86
C ASN A 466 18.91 -18.04 -17.32
N PRO A 467 19.51 -17.04 -18.00
CA PRO A 467 18.85 -15.77 -18.31
C PRO A 467 17.81 -15.87 -19.44
N ASP A 468 17.29 -17.06 -19.75
CA ASP A 468 16.34 -17.36 -20.84
C ASP A 468 15.70 -18.73 -20.51
N SER A 469 14.77 -18.72 -19.55
CA SER A 469 14.20 -19.89 -18.89
C SER A 469 13.58 -20.90 -19.85
N ASP A 470 12.88 -20.42 -20.87
CA ASP A 470 12.16 -21.22 -21.86
C ASP A 470 12.92 -21.41 -23.18
N ASN A 471 14.14 -20.86 -23.27
CA ASN A 471 15.13 -21.03 -24.34
C ASN A 471 14.64 -20.53 -25.69
N ASP A 472 14.04 -19.36 -25.67
CA ASP A 472 13.28 -18.78 -26.75
C ASP A 472 14.02 -17.62 -27.44
N SER A 473 15.09 -17.12 -26.81
CA SER A 473 15.93 -15.97 -27.18
C SER A 473 15.39 -14.59 -26.80
N LEU A 474 14.24 -14.51 -26.14
CA LEU A 474 13.96 -13.46 -25.16
C LEU A 474 14.59 -13.85 -23.83
N TYR A 475 14.99 -12.88 -23.01
CA TYR A 475 15.56 -13.14 -21.68
C TYR A 475 14.53 -12.74 -20.64
N ASP A 476 14.52 -13.41 -19.49
CA ASP A 476 13.37 -13.36 -18.58
C ASP A 476 13.14 -11.92 -18.08
N GLY A 477 14.20 -11.17 -17.77
CA GLY A 477 14.09 -9.75 -17.42
C GLY A 477 13.52 -8.84 -18.51
N TYR A 478 13.74 -9.12 -19.81
CA TYR A 478 13.05 -8.41 -20.89
C TYR A 478 11.57 -8.73 -20.88
N GLU A 479 11.24 -10.00 -20.74
CA GLU A 479 9.86 -10.47 -20.79
C GLU A 479 9.05 -9.92 -19.63
N ILE A 480 9.56 -10.03 -18.40
CA ILE A 480 8.96 -9.48 -17.19
C ILE A 480 8.76 -7.97 -17.32
N LYS A 481 9.79 -7.23 -17.75
CA LYS A 481 9.71 -5.77 -17.93
C LYS A 481 8.62 -5.36 -18.94
N HIS A 482 8.41 -6.17 -19.97
CA HIS A 482 7.43 -5.91 -21.02
C HIS A 482 6.14 -6.74 -20.87
N GLY A 483 5.90 -7.37 -19.71
CA GLY A 483 4.68 -8.14 -19.44
C GLY A 483 4.45 -9.34 -20.37
N LEU A 484 5.52 -9.91 -20.92
CA LEU A 484 5.55 -11.17 -21.65
C LEU A 484 5.70 -12.35 -20.67
N ASP A 485 5.58 -13.59 -21.14
CA ASP A 485 5.63 -14.78 -20.27
C ASP A 485 6.99 -15.48 -20.40
N PRO A 486 7.93 -15.31 -19.43
CA PRO A 486 9.29 -15.88 -19.49
C PRO A 486 9.33 -17.41 -19.45
N THR A 487 8.17 -18.07 -19.39
CA THR A 487 8.04 -19.53 -19.40
C THR A 487 7.35 -20.07 -20.67
N ASP A 488 6.90 -19.21 -21.59
CA ASP A 488 6.16 -19.58 -22.81
C ASP A 488 6.86 -19.22 -24.14
N SER A 489 7.71 -20.14 -24.61
CA SER A 489 8.52 -20.02 -25.83
C SER A 489 7.82 -19.72 -27.17
N TYR A 490 6.48 -19.68 -27.17
CA TYR A 490 5.67 -19.32 -28.33
C TYR A 490 5.44 -17.82 -28.45
N ASP A 491 5.42 -17.10 -27.33
CA ASP A 491 5.00 -15.70 -27.26
C ASP A 491 5.95 -14.76 -28.01
N LYS A 492 7.23 -15.11 -28.18
CA LYS A 492 8.17 -14.33 -29.00
C LYS A 492 7.73 -14.07 -30.43
N ASN A 493 6.82 -14.90 -30.96
CA ASN A 493 6.31 -14.80 -32.32
C ASN A 493 4.96 -14.07 -32.39
N HIS A 494 4.44 -13.63 -31.24
CA HIS A 494 3.31 -12.73 -31.18
C HIS A 494 3.74 -11.31 -31.55
N ASP A 495 2.76 -10.54 -31.97
CA ASP A 495 2.81 -9.14 -32.40
C ASP A 495 1.76 -8.49 -31.50
N ASN A 496 2.22 -7.99 -30.35
CA ASN A 496 1.38 -7.67 -29.19
C ASN A 496 0.63 -6.34 -29.38
N ASP A 497 1.25 -5.38 -30.07
CA ASP A 497 0.69 -4.06 -30.37
C ASP A 497 0.13 -3.91 -31.79
N GLU A 498 0.22 -4.97 -32.60
CA GLU A 498 -0.30 -5.06 -33.97
C GLU A 498 0.37 -4.09 -34.96
N ASP A 499 1.63 -3.70 -34.73
CA ASP A 499 2.40 -2.83 -35.61
C ASP A 499 3.03 -3.58 -36.82
N GLY A 500 3.17 -4.89 -36.69
CA GLY A 500 3.75 -5.79 -37.71
C GLY A 500 5.14 -6.35 -37.39
N LEU A 501 5.72 -6.01 -36.23
CA LEU A 501 6.89 -6.65 -35.63
C LEU A 501 6.45 -7.74 -34.64
N THR A 502 7.23 -8.81 -34.54
CA THR A 502 7.04 -9.78 -33.45
C THR A 502 7.89 -9.39 -32.24
N ASN A 503 7.56 -9.80 -31.02
CA ASN A 503 8.32 -9.48 -29.80
C ASN A 503 9.84 -9.73 -29.94
N ILE A 504 10.27 -10.82 -30.59
CA ILE A 504 11.72 -11.07 -30.84
C ILE A 504 12.38 -10.10 -31.84
N GLN A 505 11.60 -9.57 -32.78
CA GLN A 505 12.08 -8.54 -33.71
C GLN A 505 12.21 -7.21 -32.98
N GLU A 506 11.35 -6.94 -32.02
CA GLU A 506 11.39 -5.70 -31.26
C GLU A 506 12.58 -5.64 -30.32
N LEU A 507 12.88 -6.74 -29.62
CA LEU A 507 14.15 -6.87 -28.91
C LEU A 507 15.36 -6.66 -29.84
N LEU A 508 15.29 -7.09 -31.10
CA LEU A 508 16.37 -6.90 -32.07
C LEU A 508 16.51 -5.44 -32.53
N TYR A 509 15.42 -4.68 -32.56
CA TYR A 509 15.38 -3.29 -33.01
C TYR A 509 15.35 -2.27 -31.86
N ASP A 510 15.37 -2.74 -30.61
CA ASP A 510 15.29 -1.93 -29.38
C ASP A 510 13.96 -1.16 -29.27
N THR A 511 12.88 -1.73 -29.83
CA THR A 511 11.52 -1.19 -29.80
C THR A 511 10.66 -1.87 -28.73
N ASN A 512 9.52 -1.27 -28.37
CA ASN A 512 8.70 -1.73 -27.26
C ASN A 512 7.50 -2.59 -27.73
N PRO A 513 7.43 -3.88 -27.33
CA PRO A 513 6.43 -4.82 -27.83
C PRO A 513 4.99 -4.58 -27.45
N ASN A 514 4.71 -3.57 -26.64
CA ASN A 514 3.35 -3.16 -26.33
C ASN A 514 3.06 -1.72 -26.76
N ASN A 515 3.91 -1.12 -27.59
CA ASN A 515 3.75 0.24 -28.08
C ASN A 515 4.13 0.34 -29.56
N PRO A 516 3.14 0.51 -30.46
CA PRO A 516 3.38 0.42 -31.90
C PRO A 516 4.20 1.60 -32.47
N ASP A 517 4.48 2.63 -31.67
CA ASP A 517 5.24 3.85 -31.99
C ASP A 517 6.14 4.18 -30.79
N THR A 518 7.34 3.59 -30.77
CA THR A 518 8.23 3.57 -29.60
C THR A 518 8.70 4.96 -29.18
N ASP A 519 8.96 5.88 -30.12
CA ASP A 519 9.44 7.23 -29.83
C ASP A 519 8.36 8.33 -29.89
N ASN A 520 7.12 7.94 -30.18
CA ASN A 520 5.92 8.78 -30.20
C ASN A 520 5.99 9.92 -31.22
N ASP A 521 6.53 9.65 -32.40
CA ASP A 521 6.65 10.63 -33.47
C ASP A 521 5.50 10.57 -34.51
N ASN A 522 4.55 9.64 -34.32
CA ASN A 522 3.41 9.27 -35.17
C ASN A 522 3.73 8.33 -36.34
N LEU A 523 4.91 7.73 -36.40
CA LEU A 523 5.20 6.59 -37.26
C LEU A 523 5.24 5.31 -36.43
N SER A 524 4.78 4.21 -37.02
CA SER A 524 4.92 2.93 -36.35
C SER A 524 6.34 2.38 -36.51
N ASP A 525 6.80 1.59 -35.55
CA ASP A 525 8.17 1.04 -35.55
C ASP A 525 8.46 0.24 -36.83
N PHE A 526 7.51 -0.59 -37.25
CA PHE A 526 7.56 -1.28 -38.54
C PHE A 526 7.70 -0.32 -39.74
N THR A 527 6.96 0.78 -39.73
CA THR A 527 6.91 1.75 -40.82
C THR A 527 8.25 2.47 -40.95
N GLU A 528 8.84 2.85 -39.84
CA GLU A 528 10.15 3.47 -39.79
C GLU A 528 11.25 2.54 -40.29
N LEU A 529 11.33 1.33 -39.76
CA LEU A 529 12.41 0.40 -40.09
C LEU A 529 12.36 -0.10 -41.54
N PHE A 530 11.15 -0.27 -42.10
CA PHE A 530 10.96 -0.94 -43.39
C PHE A 530 10.43 -0.06 -44.53
N VAL A 531 9.87 1.11 -44.24
CA VAL A 531 9.33 2.03 -45.25
C VAL A 531 10.19 3.29 -45.38
N TYR A 532 10.41 4.02 -44.29
CA TYR A 532 11.12 5.31 -44.31
C TYR A 532 12.62 5.19 -44.02
N PHE A 533 13.04 4.08 -43.40
CA PHE A 533 14.41 3.80 -42.96
C PHE A 533 14.94 4.82 -41.95
N THR A 534 14.04 5.30 -41.08
CA THR A 534 14.32 6.12 -39.90
C THR A 534 14.61 5.23 -38.69
N ASN A 535 14.90 5.83 -37.54
CA ASN A 535 15.23 5.12 -36.32
C ASN A 535 14.08 5.19 -35.33
N ALA A 536 13.36 4.08 -35.20
CA ALA A 536 12.15 3.94 -34.37
C ALA A 536 12.30 4.15 -32.85
N THR A 537 13.50 4.53 -32.40
CA THR A 537 13.77 4.84 -30.99
C THR A 537 14.21 6.29 -30.81
N TYR A 538 14.20 7.08 -31.88
CA TYR A 538 14.68 8.45 -31.94
C TYR A 538 13.68 9.29 -32.73
N PHE A 539 12.90 10.07 -31.99
CA PHE A 539 11.92 11.04 -32.49
C PHE A 539 12.40 11.91 -33.68
N ASP A 540 13.71 12.12 -33.85
CA ASP A 540 14.35 12.92 -34.90
C ASP A 540 15.61 12.18 -35.40
N THR A 541 15.51 11.50 -36.54
CA THR A 541 16.61 10.67 -37.07
C THR A 541 17.81 11.51 -37.53
N ASP A 542 17.58 12.67 -38.11
CA ASP A 542 18.64 13.47 -38.74
C ASP A 542 19.19 14.63 -37.86
N ASN A 543 18.59 14.80 -36.69
CA ASN A 543 18.91 15.76 -35.64
C ASN A 543 18.75 17.22 -36.11
N ASP A 544 17.71 17.51 -36.88
CA ASP A 544 17.38 18.86 -37.34
C ASP A 544 16.29 19.59 -36.58
N THR A 545 15.75 18.96 -35.52
CA THR A 545 14.70 19.44 -34.61
C THR A 545 13.26 19.26 -35.06
N MET A 546 13.03 18.60 -36.20
CA MET A 546 11.71 18.12 -36.61
C MET A 546 11.58 16.63 -36.32
N SER A 547 10.35 16.14 -36.16
CA SER A 547 10.11 14.72 -35.97
C SER A 547 10.04 13.98 -37.30
N ASP A 548 10.44 12.71 -37.34
CA ASP A 548 10.40 11.96 -38.61
C ASP A 548 8.96 11.83 -39.11
N GLY A 549 8.00 11.61 -38.21
CA GLY A 549 6.57 11.61 -38.51
C GLY A 549 6.02 12.93 -39.05
N TYR A 550 6.41 14.08 -38.48
CA TYR A 550 6.04 15.39 -39.02
C TYR A 550 6.58 15.56 -40.45
N GLU A 551 7.84 15.20 -40.66
CA GLU A 551 8.44 15.30 -41.98
C GLU A 551 7.75 14.40 -43.01
N VAL A 552 7.38 13.18 -42.61
CA VAL A 552 6.62 12.26 -43.46
C VAL A 552 5.23 12.80 -43.77
N GLU A 553 4.52 13.36 -42.80
CA GLU A 553 3.19 13.94 -42.96
C GLU A 553 3.19 15.05 -44.03
N PHE A 554 4.15 15.97 -43.94
CA PHE A 554 4.28 17.11 -44.85
C PHE A 554 5.14 16.83 -46.09
N ASN A 555 5.56 15.57 -46.32
CA ASN A 555 6.43 15.17 -47.43
C ASN A 555 7.80 15.88 -47.47
N LEU A 556 8.32 16.26 -46.32
CA LEU A 556 9.73 16.53 -46.10
C LEU A 556 10.51 15.20 -46.07
N ASN A 557 11.79 15.23 -45.71
CA ASN A 557 12.66 14.07 -45.82
C ASN A 557 13.43 13.82 -44.52
N PRO A 558 13.01 12.82 -43.70
CA PRO A 558 13.50 12.59 -42.33
C PRO A 558 14.95 12.10 -42.22
N LEU A 559 15.70 12.18 -43.31
CA LEU A 559 17.09 11.76 -43.40
C LEU A 559 18.01 12.92 -43.84
N VAL A 560 17.47 14.12 -44.01
CA VAL A 560 18.20 15.29 -44.51
C VAL A 560 17.76 16.57 -43.80
N ASN A 561 18.66 17.08 -42.95
CA ASN A 561 18.51 18.35 -42.27
C ASN A 561 18.08 19.49 -43.21
N ASP A 562 16.81 19.83 -43.13
CA ASP A 562 16.15 20.85 -43.94
C ASP A 562 15.29 21.83 -43.12
N ALA A 563 15.29 21.70 -41.79
CA ALA A 563 14.73 22.59 -40.77
C ALA A 563 14.84 24.10 -41.02
N MET A 564 15.93 24.58 -41.64
CA MET A 564 16.19 26.02 -41.88
C MET A 564 15.64 26.54 -43.22
N LEU A 565 14.98 25.68 -43.99
CA LEU A 565 14.29 26.08 -45.22
C LEU A 565 12.93 26.72 -44.87
N ASP A 566 12.47 27.57 -45.78
CA ASP A 566 11.21 28.33 -45.70
C ASP A 566 10.59 28.14 -47.09
N TYR A 567 9.74 27.13 -47.22
CA TYR A 567 9.27 26.62 -48.52
C TYR A 567 8.15 27.48 -49.11
N ASP A 568 7.26 28.00 -48.27
CA ASP A 568 6.11 28.81 -48.63
C ASP A 568 6.43 30.34 -48.67
N ASN A 569 7.53 30.77 -48.04
CA ASN A 569 8.03 32.15 -47.92
C ASN A 569 7.21 33.07 -47.00
N ASP A 570 6.58 32.56 -45.95
CA ASP A 570 5.88 33.37 -44.94
C ASP A 570 6.81 33.95 -43.83
N LYS A 571 8.05 33.43 -43.76
CA LYS A 571 9.16 33.71 -42.81
C LYS A 571 9.18 32.84 -41.55
N LEU A 572 8.31 31.87 -41.40
CA LEU A 572 8.60 30.70 -40.59
C LEU A 572 9.51 29.78 -41.41
N ASN A 573 10.33 29.01 -40.72
CA ASN A 573 11.09 27.93 -41.35
C ASN A 573 10.48 26.60 -40.92
N ASN A 574 10.80 25.51 -41.62
CA ASN A 574 10.20 24.20 -41.37
C ASN A 574 10.25 23.79 -39.89
N SER A 575 11.35 24.06 -39.17
CA SER A 575 11.43 23.74 -37.73
C SER A 575 10.55 24.62 -36.86
N GLU A 576 10.35 25.90 -37.22
CA GLU A 576 9.38 26.76 -36.55
C GLU A 576 7.96 26.27 -36.83
N GLU A 577 7.65 25.88 -38.07
CA GLU A 577 6.33 25.35 -38.46
C GLU A 577 6.02 24.04 -37.75
N SER A 578 7.00 23.14 -37.64
CA SER A 578 6.91 21.90 -36.85
C SER A 578 6.53 22.15 -35.39
N ILE A 579 7.10 23.19 -34.76
CA ILE A 579 6.77 23.58 -33.38
C ILE A 579 5.32 24.06 -33.25
N PHE A 580 4.76 24.70 -34.28
CA PHE A 580 3.39 25.21 -34.26
C PHE A 580 2.38 24.27 -34.94
N GLY A 581 2.83 23.15 -35.50
CA GLY A 581 2.01 22.19 -36.24
C GLY A 581 1.49 22.70 -37.59
N SER A 582 2.06 23.79 -38.13
CA SER A 582 1.63 24.37 -39.39
C SER A 582 2.26 23.67 -40.61
N ASP A 583 1.66 23.83 -41.79
CA ASP A 583 2.10 23.19 -43.04
C ASP A 583 3.26 23.98 -43.69
N PRO A 584 4.46 23.40 -43.84
CA PRO A 584 5.62 24.06 -44.46
C PRO A 584 5.44 24.58 -45.89
N PHE A 585 4.35 24.17 -46.54
CA PHE A 585 4.03 24.52 -47.91
C PHE A 585 2.79 25.42 -48.04
N ASP A 586 2.15 25.82 -46.93
CA ASP A 586 1.00 26.73 -46.91
C ASP A 586 1.23 27.89 -45.94
N PHE A 587 0.95 29.11 -46.40
CA PHE A 587 1.23 30.33 -45.62
C PHE A 587 0.12 30.71 -44.63
N ASP A 588 -0.96 29.92 -44.62
CA ASP A 588 -2.25 30.14 -43.97
C ASP A 588 -2.90 28.75 -43.81
N THR A 589 -2.38 27.97 -42.86
CA THR A 589 -2.64 26.53 -42.71
C THR A 589 -4.11 26.23 -42.46
N ASP A 590 -4.76 26.98 -41.57
CA ASP A 590 -6.16 26.81 -41.23
C ASP A 590 -7.14 27.55 -42.18
N ASN A 591 -6.61 28.40 -43.05
CA ASN A 591 -7.34 29.21 -44.03
C ASN A 591 -8.31 30.22 -43.40
N ASP A 592 -7.98 30.79 -42.24
CA ASP A 592 -8.79 31.82 -41.56
C ASP A 592 -8.55 33.25 -42.07
N LEU A 593 -7.54 33.45 -42.94
CA LEU A 593 -7.05 34.70 -43.53
C LEU A 593 -5.96 35.44 -42.72
N ILE A 594 -5.53 34.91 -41.58
CA ILE A 594 -4.32 35.27 -40.85
C ILE A 594 -3.26 34.22 -41.19
N GLY A 595 -2.20 34.60 -41.92
CA GLY A 595 -1.14 33.63 -42.18
C GLY A 595 -0.33 33.26 -40.92
N ASP A 596 0.24 32.06 -40.92
CA ASP A 596 0.85 31.37 -39.78
C ASP A 596 1.91 32.23 -39.05
N PHE A 597 2.85 32.84 -39.81
CA PHE A 597 3.82 33.78 -39.23
C PHE A 597 3.17 34.92 -38.44
N LYS A 598 2.02 35.42 -38.90
CA LYS A 598 1.32 36.53 -38.25
C LYS A 598 0.60 36.09 -36.99
N GLU A 599 0.02 34.90 -36.98
CA GLU A 599 -0.60 34.31 -35.80
C GLU A 599 0.44 34.14 -34.72
N VAL A 600 1.48 33.37 -34.98
CA VAL A 600 2.53 33.05 -34.02
C VAL A 600 3.26 34.29 -33.48
N ARG A 601 3.47 35.33 -34.30
CA ARG A 601 4.32 36.49 -33.92
C ARG A 601 3.56 37.74 -33.51
N TYR A 602 2.28 37.89 -33.87
CA TYR A 602 1.53 39.14 -33.65
C TYR A 602 0.15 38.97 -33.04
N VAL A 603 -0.64 38.00 -33.51
CA VAL A 603 -2.02 37.79 -33.01
C VAL A 603 -2.01 36.89 -31.78
N LEU A 604 -1.06 35.95 -31.74
CA LEU A 604 -0.84 34.93 -30.71
C LEU A 604 -1.94 33.86 -30.66
N THR A 605 -2.47 33.51 -31.83
CA THR A 605 -3.44 32.43 -32.07
C THR A 605 -2.76 31.14 -32.55
N ASN A 606 -3.53 30.05 -32.64
CA ASN A 606 -3.05 28.75 -33.11
C ASN A 606 -3.22 28.65 -34.64
N PRO A 607 -2.14 28.55 -35.43
CA PRO A 607 -2.20 28.56 -36.90
C PRO A 607 -2.86 27.33 -37.54
N THR A 608 -3.25 26.35 -36.73
CA THR A 608 -3.94 25.15 -37.19
C THR A 608 -5.45 25.19 -36.93
N LEU A 609 -5.95 26.24 -36.28
CA LEU A 609 -7.33 26.35 -35.80
C LEU A 609 -7.97 27.69 -36.21
N ILE A 610 -9.01 27.60 -37.05
CA ILE A 610 -9.81 28.77 -37.48
C ILE A 610 -10.39 29.56 -36.29
N ASP A 611 -10.62 28.90 -35.17
CA ASP A 611 -11.21 29.43 -33.93
C ASP A 611 -10.36 28.90 -32.77
N SER A 612 -9.49 29.75 -32.23
CA SER A 612 -8.45 29.37 -31.26
C SER A 612 -8.97 29.17 -29.84
N ASP A 613 -10.07 29.80 -29.44
CA ASP A 613 -10.66 29.65 -28.09
C ASP A 613 -12.01 28.92 -28.05
N PHE A 614 -12.49 28.47 -29.21
CA PHE A 614 -13.65 27.62 -29.41
C PHE A 614 -14.97 28.26 -28.99
N ASP A 615 -15.08 29.58 -29.09
CA ASP A 615 -16.27 30.34 -28.72
C ASP A 615 -17.31 30.46 -29.87
N GLY A 616 -16.89 30.11 -31.10
CA GLY A 616 -17.69 30.13 -32.32
C GLY A 616 -17.46 31.33 -33.24
N LEU A 617 -16.56 32.25 -32.90
CA LEU A 617 -15.99 33.27 -33.79
C LEU A 617 -14.65 32.76 -34.34
N ASN A 618 -14.22 33.30 -35.49
CA ASN A 618 -12.90 32.96 -36.01
C ASN A 618 -11.91 34.08 -35.67
N ASP A 619 -10.64 33.72 -35.58
CA ASP A 619 -9.59 34.60 -35.08
C ASP A 619 -9.48 35.88 -35.93
N TRP A 620 -9.62 35.76 -37.25
CA TRP A 620 -9.69 36.90 -38.15
C TRP A 620 -10.82 37.88 -37.83
N ASP A 621 -12.04 37.40 -37.60
CA ASP A 621 -13.19 38.28 -37.36
C ASP A 621 -13.09 38.98 -36.01
N GLU A 622 -12.58 38.31 -34.98
CA GLU A 622 -12.32 38.90 -33.68
C GLU A 622 -11.22 39.96 -33.75
N TYR A 623 -10.08 39.60 -34.35
CA TYR A 623 -8.93 40.49 -34.50
C TYR A 623 -9.25 41.76 -35.28
N LEU A 624 -10.14 41.69 -36.28
CA LEU A 624 -10.38 42.81 -37.20
C LEU A 624 -11.73 43.52 -37.01
N TYR A 625 -12.79 42.81 -36.66
CA TYR A 625 -14.16 43.33 -36.68
C TYR A 625 -14.79 43.49 -35.32
N TYR A 626 -14.64 42.52 -34.42
CA TYR A 626 -15.33 42.54 -33.12
C TYR A 626 -14.50 43.16 -31.99
N GLU A 627 -13.17 43.25 -32.15
CA GLU A 627 -12.25 43.77 -31.12
C GLU A 627 -12.28 42.94 -29.81
N THR A 628 -12.85 41.73 -29.87
CA THR A 628 -12.76 40.67 -28.85
C THR A 628 -11.40 39.99 -28.87
N SER A 629 -11.15 39.12 -27.91
CA SER A 629 -9.88 38.43 -27.75
C SER A 629 -9.92 37.03 -28.41
N PRO A 630 -9.14 36.77 -29.49
CA PRO A 630 -9.10 35.46 -30.17
C PRO A 630 -8.56 34.27 -29.37
N ILE A 631 -8.34 34.45 -28.07
CA ILE A 631 -7.74 33.46 -27.17
C ILE A 631 -8.45 33.44 -25.80
N ILE A 632 -9.53 34.21 -25.65
CA ILE A 632 -10.33 34.31 -24.43
C ILE A 632 -11.78 34.28 -24.87
N SER A 633 -12.42 33.12 -24.68
CA SER A 633 -13.77 32.84 -25.16
C SER A 633 -14.89 33.72 -24.56
N ASP A 634 -14.59 34.51 -23.52
CA ASP A 634 -15.49 35.44 -22.82
C ASP A 634 -14.66 36.69 -22.47
N SER A 635 -14.73 37.70 -23.33
CA SER A 635 -13.86 38.87 -23.33
C SER A 635 -14.17 39.86 -22.20
N ASP A 636 -15.42 39.93 -21.73
CA ASP A 636 -15.85 40.85 -20.67
C ASP A 636 -16.13 40.19 -19.32
N ILE A 637 -15.99 38.87 -19.26
CA ILE A 637 -15.96 38.02 -18.07
C ILE A 637 -17.30 38.06 -17.34
N ASP A 638 -18.37 37.91 -18.09
CA ASP A 638 -19.74 37.97 -17.56
C ASP A 638 -20.43 36.60 -17.49
N GLY A 639 -19.77 35.56 -18.01
CA GLY A 639 -20.24 34.18 -18.05
C GLY A 639 -20.89 33.79 -19.38
N LEU A 640 -20.89 34.66 -20.39
CA LEU A 640 -21.39 34.41 -21.73
C LEU A 640 -20.25 34.47 -22.76
N LEU A 641 -20.25 33.54 -23.71
CA LEU A 641 -19.18 33.48 -24.72
C LEU A 641 -19.39 34.54 -25.81
N ASP A 642 -18.31 35.16 -26.31
CA ASP A 642 -18.41 36.28 -27.27
C ASP A 642 -19.16 35.85 -28.55
N GLY A 643 -18.89 34.64 -29.03
CA GLY A 643 -19.62 34.02 -30.14
C GLY A 643 -21.11 33.82 -29.87
N LEU A 644 -21.52 33.50 -28.64
CA LEU A 644 -22.94 33.38 -28.28
C LEU A 644 -23.61 34.75 -28.23
N GLU A 645 -22.95 35.74 -27.66
CA GLU A 645 -23.42 37.12 -27.62
C GLU A 645 -23.66 37.65 -29.01
N TYR A 646 -22.67 37.52 -29.90
CA TYR A 646 -22.78 38.02 -31.25
C TYR A 646 -23.80 37.23 -32.10
N LEU A 647 -23.72 35.90 -32.12
CA LEU A 647 -24.49 35.06 -33.04
C LEU A 647 -25.93 34.81 -32.56
N THR A 648 -26.18 34.81 -31.25
CA THR A 648 -27.44 34.34 -30.66
C THR A 648 -28.18 35.42 -29.89
N TYR A 649 -27.55 36.08 -28.93
CA TYR A 649 -28.23 36.93 -27.95
C TYR A 649 -28.30 38.41 -28.35
N GLY A 650 -27.34 38.87 -29.15
CA GLY A 650 -27.21 40.23 -29.65
C GLY A 650 -26.73 41.24 -28.61
N THR A 651 -26.15 40.79 -27.50
CA THR A 651 -25.43 41.61 -26.51
C THR A 651 -24.05 42.01 -27.07
N ASP A 652 -23.34 42.91 -26.38
CA ASP A 652 -22.05 43.43 -26.84
C ASP A 652 -20.92 42.71 -26.08
N PRO A 653 -20.09 41.88 -26.74
CA PRO A 653 -19.09 41.03 -26.05
C PRO A 653 -17.97 41.74 -25.28
N LEU A 654 -18.00 43.08 -25.28
CA LEU A 654 -17.06 43.92 -24.56
C LEU A 654 -17.75 44.69 -23.42
N ASN A 655 -19.00 44.36 -23.13
CA ASN A 655 -19.84 45.06 -22.17
C ASN A 655 -20.78 44.10 -21.42
N ASN A 656 -20.31 43.70 -20.26
CA ASN A 656 -20.95 42.75 -19.35
C ASN A 656 -22.33 43.12 -18.78
N ASP A 657 -22.92 44.27 -19.14
CA ASP A 657 -24.21 44.76 -18.64
C ASP A 657 -24.82 45.67 -19.74
N SER A 658 -25.63 45.09 -20.62
CA SER A 658 -26.16 45.73 -21.83
C SER A 658 -27.21 46.81 -21.53
N ASP A 659 -27.89 46.77 -20.39
CA ASP A 659 -28.94 47.72 -20.03
C ASP A 659 -28.61 48.67 -18.86
N PHE A 660 -27.45 48.46 -18.24
CA PHE A 660 -26.87 49.23 -17.14
C PHE A 660 -27.69 49.19 -15.86
N ASP A 661 -28.34 48.07 -15.55
CA ASP A 661 -29.07 47.87 -14.30
C ASP A 661 -28.28 47.22 -13.17
N GLY A 662 -27.07 46.75 -13.47
CA GLY A 662 -26.12 46.21 -12.51
C GLY A 662 -26.13 44.70 -12.35
N MET A 663 -26.92 43.97 -13.15
CA MET A 663 -26.77 42.53 -13.38
C MET A 663 -25.97 42.29 -14.66
N SER A 664 -25.31 41.13 -14.77
CA SER A 664 -24.60 40.81 -16.02
C SER A 664 -25.48 40.18 -17.08
N ASP A 665 -25.15 40.36 -18.35
CA ASP A 665 -25.88 39.75 -19.46
C ASP A 665 -25.86 38.22 -19.35
N GLY A 666 -24.71 37.64 -18.98
CA GLY A 666 -24.55 36.22 -18.68
C GLY A 666 -25.45 35.71 -17.55
N PHE A 667 -25.59 36.45 -16.45
CA PHE A 667 -26.53 36.10 -15.37
C PHE A 667 -27.99 36.16 -15.87
N GLU A 668 -28.33 37.23 -16.57
CA GLU A 668 -29.67 37.43 -17.08
C GLU A 668 -30.09 36.34 -18.06
N ILE A 669 -29.20 35.98 -18.99
CA ILE A 669 -29.46 34.92 -19.98
C ILE A 669 -29.56 33.56 -19.30
N THR A 670 -28.68 33.26 -18.34
CA THR A 670 -28.69 32.01 -17.57
C THR A 670 -30.04 31.79 -16.88
N TYR A 671 -30.60 32.84 -16.27
CA TYR A 671 -31.89 32.79 -15.58
C TYR A 671 -33.09 33.25 -16.43
N ASN A 672 -32.88 33.40 -17.74
CA ASN A 672 -33.93 33.77 -18.70
C ASN A 672 -34.68 35.07 -18.29
N LEU A 673 -33.90 36.03 -17.81
CA LEU A 673 -34.19 37.46 -17.70
C LEU A 673 -33.92 38.13 -19.06
N ASN A 674 -33.95 39.46 -19.14
CA ASN A 674 -33.83 40.18 -20.41
C ASN A 674 -32.73 41.24 -20.36
N PRO A 675 -31.56 40.98 -20.98
CA PRO A 675 -30.37 41.85 -20.91
C PRO A 675 -30.52 43.23 -21.58
N PHE A 676 -31.70 43.56 -22.09
CA PHE A 676 -31.99 44.84 -22.73
C PHE A 676 -33.08 45.64 -22.02
N LEU A 677 -33.50 45.23 -20.82
CA LEU A 677 -34.57 45.86 -20.06
C LEU A 677 -34.33 45.76 -18.56
N ASN A 678 -33.96 46.90 -17.96
CA ASN A 678 -33.81 47.02 -16.51
C ASN A 678 -34.98 46.40 -15.75
N ASP A 679 -34.72 45.20 -15.22
CA ASP A 679 -35.65 44.38 -14.48
C ASP A 679 -35.12 43.96 -13.11
N SER A 680 -33.93 44.43 -12.74
CA SER A 680 -33.28 44.37 -11.43
C SER A 680 -34.19 44.48 -10.21
N PHE A 681 -35.26 45.30 -10.26
CA PHE A 681 -36.20 45.50 -9.15
C PHE A 681 -37.39 44.53 -9.12
N LEU A 682 -37.50 43.62 -10.08
CA LEU A 682 -38.52 42.57 -10.08
C LEU A 682 -38.14 41.49 -9.07
N ASP A 683 -39.17 40.79 -8.60
CA ASP A 683 -39.12 39.64 -7.70
C ASP A 683 -39.96 38.57 -8.41
N LEU A 684 -39.27 37.61 -9.01
CA LEU A 684 -39.85 36.69 -10.00
C LEU A 684 -40.44 35.43 -9.37
N ASP A 685 -39.84 34.96 -8.29
CA ASP A 685 -40.26 33.76 -7.55
C ASP A 685 -41.11 34.08 -6.31
N PHE A 686 -41.24 35.36 -5.95
CA PHE A 686 -42.02 35.91 -4.86
C PHE A 686 -41.48 35.54 -3.47
N ASP A 687 -40.17 35.39 -3.32
CA ASP A 687 -39.49 35.19 -2.03
C ASP A 687 -39.19 36.51 -1.29
N GLU A 688 -39.46 37.65 -1.94
CA GLU A 688 -39.21 39.02 -1.51
C GLU A 688 -37.74 39.49 -1.56
N LEU A 689 -36.87 38.83 -2.31
CA LEU A 689 -35.63 39.35 -2.89
C LEU A 689 -35.91 39.86 -4.31
N SER A 690 -35.19 40.91 -4.71
CA SER A 690 -35.22 41.37 -6.10
C SER A 690 -34.11 40.71 -6.91
N ASN A 691 -34.27 40.61 -8.24
CA ASN A 691 -33.30 39.99 -9.14
C ASN A 691 -31.86 40.48 -8.88
N ILE A 692 -31.67 41.78 -8.62
CA ILE A 692 -30.34 42.35 -8.30
C ILE A 692 -29.82 41.93 -6.94
N GLU A 693 -30.69 41.74 -5.95
CA GLU A 693 -30.28 41.20 -4.65
C GLU A 693 -29.83 39.75 -4.82
N GLU A 694 -30.55 38.96 -5.60
CA GLU A 694 -30.21 37.57 -5.90
C GLU A 694 -28.90 37.45 -6.68
N PHE A 695 -28.68 38.30 -7.68
CA PHE A 695 -27.38 38.43 -8.36
C PHE A 695 -26.24 38.68 -7.38
N ASN A 696 -26.43 39.61 -6.42
CA ASN A 696 -25.40 39.94 -5.43
C ASN A 696 -25.15 38.83 -4.39
N TYR A 697 -26.11 37.94 -4.17
CA TYR A 697 -26.00 36.79 -3.26
C TYR A 697 -25.75 35.47 -3.98
N ASN A 698 -25.63 35.51 -5.32
CA ASN A 698 -25.48 34.35 -6.18
C ASN A 698 -26.59 33.31 -5.98
N THR A 699 -27.84 33.76 -5.81
CA THR A 699 -29.01 32.88 -5.72
C THR A 699 -29.81 32.88 -7.04
N ASN A 700 -30.78 31.98 -7.18
CA ASN A 700 -31.52 31.78 -8.41
C ASN A 700 -32.83 32.60 -8.44
N PRO A 701 -32.94 33.65 -9.29
CA PRO A 701 -34.11 34.54 -9.39
C PRO A 701 -35.39 33.92 -9.92
N ARG A 702 -35.44 32.59 -10.03
CA ARG A 702 -36.64 31.86 -10.40
C ARG A 702 -37.04 30.82 -9.36
N LEU A 703 -36.24 30.62 -8.33
CA LEU A 703 -36.43 29.62 -7.29
C LEU A 703 -36.32 30.30 -5.94
N ASN A 704 -37.45 30.34 -5.24
CA ASN A 704 -37.53 30.93 -3.90
C ASN A 704 -36.76 30.14 -2.84
N ASP A 705 -35.96 29.16 -3.22
CA ASP A 705 -35.26 28.15 -2.41
C ASP A 705 -34.24 27.53 -3.37
N THR A 706 -33.05 28.12 -3.40
CA THR A 706 -32.04 27.87 -4.42
C THR A 706 -31.41 26.47 -4.29
N ASP A 707 -31.11 26.03 -3.07
CA ASP A 707 -30.52 24.71 -2.78
C ASP A 707 -31.53 23.60 -2.45
N GLN A 708 -32.82 23.96 -2.35
CA GLN A 708 -33.96 23.05 -2.15
C GLN A 708 -33.99 22.36 -0.78
N ASP A 709 -33.50 23.02 0.27
CA ASP A 709 -33.50 22.51 1.63
C ASP A 709 -34.80 22.82 2.42
N ASN A 710 -35.74 23.59 1.83
CA ASN A 710 -37.00 24.10 2.38
C ASN A 710 -36.90 25.40 3.20
N LEU A 711 -35.74 26.04 3.29
CA LEU A 711 -35.60 27.46 3.62
C LEU A 711 -35.72 28.27 2.33
N ASN A 712 -36.22 29.49 2.41
CA ASN A 712 -36.15 30.39 1.26
C ASN A 712 -34.93 31.29 1.39
N ASP A 713 -34.35 31.67 0.25
CA ASP A 713 -33.11 32.44 0.17
C ASP A 713 -33.14 33.69 1.07
N LYS A 714 -34.27 34.41 1.11
CA LYS A 714 -34.45 35.53 2.05
C LYS A 714 -34.38 35.14 3.53
N THR A 715 -34.99 34.02 3.92
CA THR A 715 -34.91 33.51 5.30
C THR A 715 -33.46 33.23 5.65
N GLU A 716 -32.74 32.62 4.74
CA GLU A 716 -31.34 32.26 4.92
C GLU A 716 -30.46 33.47 5.11
N LEU A 717 -30.52 34.42 4.17
CA LEU A 717 -29.67 35.61 4.20
C LEU A 717 -29.95 36.55 5.38
N LEU A 718 -31.19 36.65 5.86
CA LEU A 718 -31.59 37.66 6.84
C LEU A 718 -31.94 37.15 8.23
N PHE A 719 -32.30 35.87 8.37
CA PHE A 719 -32.84 35.34 9.63
C PHE A 719 -32.02 34.19 10.21
N THR A 720 -31.64 33.20 9.40
CA THR A 720 -30.87 32.02 9.86
C THR A 720 -29.37 32.24 9.66
N LEU A 721 -28.99 33.07 8.69
CA LEU A 721 -27.61 33.37 8.28
C LEU A 721 -26.87 32.17 7.67
N THR A 722 -27.63 31.19 7.17
CA THR A 722 -27.16 30.03 6.40
C THR A 722 -26.86 30.42 4.96
N ASN A 723 -26.13 29.56 4.24
CA ASN A 723 -25.75 29.76 2.85
C ASN A 723 -26.86 29.25 1.93
N PRO A 724 -27.60 30.14 1.23
CA PRO A 724 -28.74 29.74 0.37
C PRO A 724 -28.38 28.91 -0.87
N ASN A 725 -27.10 28.61 -1.05
CA ASN A 725 -26.59 27.75 -2.12
C ASN A 725 -26.07 26.40 -1.58
N SER A 726 -26.27 26.11 -0.29
CA SER A 726 -25.78 24.92 0.38
C SER A 726 -26.81 24.46 1.39
N ASN A 727 -27.46 23.34 1.10
CA ASN A 727 -28.48 22.76 1.96
C ASN A 727 -27.98 22.32 3.35
N ASP A 728 -26.66 22.37 3.57
CA ASP A 728 -25.91 22.09 4.78
C ASP A 728 -24.78 23.13 4.85
N SER A 729 -24.91 24.12 5.74
CA SER A 729 -24.04 25.29 5.79
C SER A 729 -22.74 25.08 6.56
N ASP A 730 -22.68 24.11 7.47
CA ASP A 730 -21.50 23.81 8.28
C ASP A 730 -20.83 22.47 7.94
N PHE A 731 -21.43 21.73 7.01
CA PHE A 731 -20.96 20.47 6.43
C PHE A 731 -20.91 19.31 7.44
N ASP A 732 -21.80 19.30 8.42
CA ASP A 732 -21.91 18.22 9.41
C ASP A 732 -22.79 17.04 8.96
N ASN A 733 -23.47 17.15 7.81
CA ASN A 733 -24.45 16.24 7.20
C ASN A 733 -25.88 16.30 7.78
N ILE A 734 -26.24 17.36 8.49
CA ILE A 734 -27.62 17.75 8.75
C ILE A 734 -27.97 18.95 7.87
N GLY A 735 -29.16 18.96 7.29
CA GLY A 735 -29.59 20.12 6.52
C GLY A 735 -29.98 21.29 7.42
N ASP A 736 -29.77 22.52 6.94
CA ASP A 736 -30.01 23.75 7.70
C ASP A 736 -31.46 23.82 8.20
N TYR A 737 -32.41 23.48 7.33
CA TYR A 737 -33.82 23.33 7.71
C TYR A 737 -34.04 22.35 8.87
N GLU A 738 -33.43 21.17 8.80
CA GLU A 738 -33.55 20.13 9.82
C GLU A 738 -32.98 20.60 11.16
N GLU A 739 -31.83 21.27 11.14
CA GLU A 739 -31.21 21.80 12.35
C GLU A 739 -32.09 22.85 13.02
N ILE A 740 -32.63 23.78 12.26
CA ILE A 740 -33.45 24.87 12.83
C ILE A 740 -34.80 24.37 13.35
N TYR A 741 -35.45 23.48 12.60
CA TYR A 741 -36.87 23.13 12.83
C TYR A 741 -37.12 21.75 13.40
N VAL A 742 -36.18 20.81 13.25
CA VAL A 742 -36.31 19.42 13.70
C VAL A 742 -35.45 19.17 14.94
N TYR A 743 -34.17 19.51 14.87
CA TYR A 743 -33.17 19.16 15.89
C TYR A 743 -32.87 20.28 16.88
N PHE A 744 -33.12 21.52 16.49
CA PHE A 744 -32.88 22.76 17.26
C PHE A 744 -31.38 22.99 17.58
N THR A 745 -30.51 22.64 16.64
CA THR A 745 -29.06 22.87 16.61
C THR A 745 -28.74 24.17 15.83
N ASP A 746 -27.49 24.63 15.89
CA ASP A 746 -27.01 25.85 15.22
C ASP A 746 -26.39 25.48 13.87
N PRO A 747 -27.06 25.77 12.73
CA PRO A 747 -26.65 25.30 11.39
C PRO A 747 -25.38 25.94 10.82
N LEU A 748 -24.63 26.66 11.66
CA LEU A 748 -23.39 27.32 11.30
C LEU A 748 -22.20 26.71 12.06
N ILE A 749 -22.44 25.70 12.90
CA ILE A 749 -21.45 25.15 13.81
C ILE A 749 -21.69 23.64 13.96
N ILE A 750 -20.75 22.86 13.43
CA ILE A 750 -20.72 21.39 13.47
C ILE A 750 -21.05 20.78 14.85
N ASP A 751 -20.74 21.50 15.94
CA ASP A 751 -20.97 21.10 17.34
C ASP A 751 -21.62 22.27 18.10
N THR A 752 -22.94 22.21 18.27
CA THR A 752 -23.75 23.29 18.86
C THR A 752 -23.40 23.55 20.33
N ASP A 753 -23.13 22.51 21.13
CA ASP A 753 -22.92 22.66 22.57
C ASP A 753 -21.44 22.67 23.01
N ASN A 754 -20.54 22.49 22.04
CA ASN A 754 -19.09 22.50 22.17
C ASN A 754 -18.57 21.41 23.12
N ASP A 755 -19.22 20.24 23.14
CA ASP A 755 -18.78 19.09 23.92
C ASP A 755 -17.80 18.16 23.19
N THR A 756 -17.40 18.53 21.96
CA THR A 756 -16.50 17.85 21.01
C THR A 756 -17.15 16.76 20.15
N ILE A 757 -18.46 16.57 20.24
CA ILE A 757 -19.23 15.66 19.37
C ILE A 757 -20.07 16.50 18.41
N SER A 758 -20.04 16.18 17.11
CA SER A 758 -20.90 16.90 16.16
C SER A 758 -22.38 16.60 16.37
N ASP A 759 -23.23 17.54 16.00
CA ASP A 759 -24.68 17.44 16.12
C ASP A 759 -25.21 16.21 15.37
N TYR A 760 -24.70 15.95 14.16
CA TYR A 760 -24.96 14.72 13.41
C TYR A 760 -24.67 13.46 14.23
N ASN A 761 -23.50 13.39 14.86
CA ASN A 761 -23.08 12.21 15.61
C ASN A 761 -23.93 12.04 16.86
N GLU A 762 -24.28 13.12 17.56
CA GLU A 762 -25.17 13.06 18.70
C GLU A 762 -26.57 12.56 18.34
N ILE A 763 -27.14 13.06 17.26
CA ILE A 763 -28.50 12.72 16.83
C ILE A 763 -28.57 11.30 16.25
N PHE A 764 -27.70 10.98 15.30
CA PHE A 764 -27.82 9.78 14.47
C PHE A 764 -26.97 8.61 14.94
N VAL A 765 -25.83 8.88 15.60
CA VAL A 765 -24.89 7.83 16.05
C VAL A 765 -25.11 7.49 17.52
N TYR A 766 -24.99 8.48 18.41
CA TYR A 766 -25.02 8.27 19.86
C TYR A 766 -26.42 8.36 20.48
N GLN A 767 -27.37 8.98 19.76
CA GLN A 767 -28.72 9.29 20.26
C GLN A 767 -28.68 10.06 21.59
N THR A 768 -27.70 10.95 21.72
CA THR A 768 -27.55 11.93 22.80
C THR A 768 -28.23 13.23 22.41
N ASN A 769 -28.05 14.30 23.20
CA ASN A 769 -28.82 15.52 23.00
C ASN A 769 -27.88 16.65 22.58
N PRO A 770 -27.96 17.11 21.31
CA PRO A 770 -26.99 18.00 20.65
C PRO A 770 -26.95 19.45 21.18
N ILE A 771 -27.52 19.67 22.37
CA ILE A 771 -27.69 20.99 22.97
C ILE A 771 -27.43 20.96 24.49
N LEU A 772 -26.92 19.85 25.03
CA LEU A 772 -26.66 19.66 26.45
C LEU A 772 -25.38 18.83 26.70
N THR A 773 -24.31 19.56 27.03
CA THR A 773 -23.07 19.07 27.69
C THR A 773 -23.30 18.11 28.86
#